data_AF-A0A1D1XF00-F1
#
_entry.id   AF-A0A1D1XF00-F1
#
_cell.length_a   1.000
_cell.length_b   1.000
_cell.length_c   1.000
_cell.angle_alpha   90.00
_cell.angle_beta   90.00
_cell.angle_gamma   90.00
#
_symmetry.space_group_name_H-M   'P 1'
#
loop_
_entity.id
_entity.type
_entity.pdbx_description
1 polymer ?
#
loop_
_entity_poly.entity_id
_entity_poly.type
_entity_poly.pdbx_seq_one_letter_code
_entity_poly.pdbx_strand_id
1 'polypeptide(L)'
;MPLCHWPLLLRLLFNSASPVVADRGMSPPMIRKVAHLLHTKQGQLGHNPLPLLILLVIFLLSGGSVSCNHLQYDFDGGSTATSSLNSSLSLLLEVKASFEEDPYGVLDGWSSSDNPVYCTWTGIACDVVGDEGSVVVGLNLSSFSLAGSISPSIALLSGLVLLDLSGNRLTGAIPPQLSNLSASLVSLLLYSNRLSGSIPDSLGYLSALRVLRLGDNAELSGDIPDSLGDLTELTVLGLASCNLTGPIPGRLGRLSKLHNLLLQENWLEGPIPPDIGSCSQLAVFSAGGNLLVGEIPPELGELETLQTLNLANNSLHGEIPSELGKLGQLVYLNLLGNRLGGGIPRSLGQLGRLRTLDLSGNELEGKIPEELGGLRELVYLVLSGNNLTGTLPPGLCVHATSLEHLMLSTNRLTGEIPPGLTKCSSLRQLDLANNSFTGRIPAELGELGNLTDLLLNNNSLTGSIPPHLGNLSALQTLTLFHNGLTGGLPTEFAKLGQLQMLYLYENQLSGEIPLGIGNCTSLQYLDFFGNQFTGSIPVSLGRLRDLRLLHLRQNGLTGEIPGTLGNCHRLAILDLADNLLSGGIPATLGSLESLQQFMLYNNSLSGDVPGEMASCRNLTRVNLSNNKLTGGILPLCSSESFLSMDLTNNLFDSEIPASLGNSPALERLRLGANRLTGGIPPALGRLGVLSLLDLSKNSLTGEIPEEMASCRALAHIDLDGNHLTGSLPTWLGRLPLLGELKLSRNGFSGGIPRELFNCSGLLVLALDGNSLEGTIPPQLGDLRSLNVLRLDGNRLSGPISASVGRLSNLYALVLSHNYLSGEIPPELGQLGELQSELDLSHNNLTGGIPISLQSLSKLESLDLSHNSLTGEIPTQIGGMRSLVRLDLSYNRLHGRLDGQLSRWPLQSFRANLALCGGPLQPCTEESTRRHSNPINVALTVLISAAATVLVFLLSAGIALLLRRRHSSRRHREVMNYTYSCFSISSSLAHRHLILKGSARREFKWGAIMEATRHLSDDFVIGSGGSGTVYKAELPTGETVAVKKVARRELGEPVMDKSLAREVRTLGSVRHRHLVKLLGLCSGGGGGSTTTTLLVYEFMENGSVWDWLHRPVVSRKTKRELCWEDRLRVALGLAKGVEYLHHDCVPRIIHRDIKSSNVLL
;
A
#
# COMPACT_ATOMS: atom_id res chain seq x y z
N MET A 1 19.36 -36.30 -10.42
CA MET A 1 20.82 -36.20 -10.19
C MET A 1 21.36 -34.97 -10.95
N PRO A 2 22.48 -34.35 -10.53
CA PRO A 2 22.43 -32.91 -10.22
C PRO A 2 23.47 -32.03 -10.95
N LEU A 3 23.59 -30.78 -10.46
CA LEU A 3 24.43 -29.63 -10.87
C LEU A 3 23.72 -28.69 -11.87
N CYS A 4 23.71 -27.36 -11.70
CA CYS A 4 24.40 -26.48 -10.73
C CYS A 4 23.53 -25.28 -10.27
N HIS A 5 23.94 -24.62 -9.17
CA HIS A 5 23.38 -23.35 -8.68
C HIS A 5 24.45 -22.24 -8.63
N TRP A 6 24.00 -20.99 -8.82
CA TRP A 6 24.44 -19.68 -8.27
C TRP A 6 25.78 -19.54 -7.51
N PRO A 7 26.48 -18.39 -7.67
CA PRO A 7 26.28 -17.30 -6.69
C PRO A 7 26.02 -15.88 -7.28
N LEU A 8 25.83 -14.90 -6.38
CA LEU A 8 25.27 -13.54 -6.61
C LEU A 8 26.34 -12.42 -6.44
N LEU A 9 25.88 -11.16 -6.46
CA LEU A 9 26.51 -9.92 -5.94
C LEU A 9 27.64 -9.25 -6.75
N LEU A 10 27.28 -8.29 -7.61
CA LEU A 10 27.86 -6.92 -7.65
C LEU A 10 27.19 -6.00 -8.71
N ARG A 11 26.34 -5.05 -8.27
CA ARG A 11 26.08 -3.72 -8.89
C ARG A 11 24.88 -3.00 -8.22
N LEU A 12 25.16 -2.18 -7.20
CA LEU A 12 24.25 -1.13 -6.72
C LEU A 12 25.07 0.03 -6.12
N LEU A 13 25.72 0.81 -6.99
CA LEU A 13 26.32 2.12 -6.67
C LEU A 13 26.12 3.05 -7.87
N PHE A 14 25.86 4.34 -7.58
CA PHE A 14 25.67 5.44 -8.52
C PHE A 14 24.50 5.33 -9.52
N ASN A 15 23.35 5.93 -9.18
CA ASN A 15 22.99 7.26 -9.72
C ASN A 15 21.63 7.78 -9.25
N SER A 16 21.64 8.76 -8.33
CA SER A 16 20.54 9.73 -8.16
C SER A 16 21.04 10.95 -7.38
N ALA A 17 21.40 12.03 -8.07
CA ALA A 17 21.81 13.29 -7.45
C ALA A 17 21.28 14.49 -8.25
N SER A 18 20.28 15.19 -7.69
CA SER A 18 19.79 16.48 -8.21
C SER A 18 20.49 17.62 -7.45
N PRO A 19 21.14 18.59 -8.12
CA PRO A 19 21.88 19.66 -7.43
C PRO A 19 21.14 21.01 -7.40
N VAL A 20 20.91 21.58 -6.20
CA VAL A 20 20.60 23.02 -6.03
C VAL A 20 21.29 23.62 -4.79
N VAL A 21 22.44 24.26 -5.03
CA VAL A 21 22.93 25.55 -4.50
C VAL A 21 22.75 25.92 -3.01
N ALA A 22 23.86 26.26 -2.32
CA ALA A 22 24.00 27.45 -1.46
C ALA A 22 25.47 27.76 -1.05
N ASP A 23 25.74 29.02 -0.65
CA ASP A 23 26.85 29.52 0.21
C ASP A 23 28.33 29.46 -0.30
N ARG A 24 29.17 30.53 -0.27
CA ARG A 24 29.04 31.99 0.06
C ARG A 24 30.05 32.86 -0.71
N GLY A 25 29.70 34.14 -0.96
CA GLY A 25 30.59 35.28 -0.64
C GLY A 25 31.32 36.06 -1.76
N MET A 26 31.08 37.38 -1.77
CA MET A 26 31.93 38.49 -2.27
C MET A 26 32.15 38.72 -3.79
N SER A 27 32.26 40.01 -4.13
CA SER A 27 32.46 40.67 -5.45
C SER A 27 33.72 41.59 -5.35
N PRO A 28 34.21 42.37 -6.37
CA PRO A 28 33.61 42.81 -7.66
C PRO A 28 34.53 42.68 -8.94
N PRO A 29 34.85 43.69 -9.79
CA PRO A 29 34.24 43.89 -11.13
C PRO A 29 35.19 44.10 -12.37
N MET A 30 34.66 44.07 -13.62
CA MET A 30 34.80 45.10 -14.70
C MET A 30 34.68 44.63 -16.20
N ILE A 31 33.77 45.29 -16.96
CA ILE A 31 33.92 45.93 -18.32
C ILE A 31 34.57 45.11 -19.48
N ARG A 32 33.91 44.79 -20.61
CA ARG A 32 33.34 45.63 -21.73
C ARG A 32 32.24 44.87 -22.55
N LYS A 33 31.45 45.41 -23.51
CA LYS A 33 30.64 46.66 -23.66
C LYS A 33 29.94 46.68 -25.06
N VAL A 34 28.65 47.09 -25.18
CA VAL A 34 27.90 47.49 -26.45
C VAL A 34 27.63 46.34 -27.47
N ALA A 35 26.50 46.19 -28.19
CA ALA A 35 25.08 46.66 -28.19
C ALA A 35 24.25 45.58 -28.95
N HIS A 36 22.93 45.34 -28.83
CA HIS A 36 21.71 46.11 -28.52
C HIS A 36 21.04 46.85 -29.70
N LEU A 37 19.89 46.30 -30.16
CA LEU A 37 18.76 46.80 -30.98
C LEU A 37 18.14 45.54 -31.67
N LEU A 38 16.83 45.26 -31.74
CA LEU A 38 15.61 46.04 -31.45
C LEU A 38 14.50 45.20 -30.77
N HIS A 39 13.58 45.88 -30.07
CA HIS A 39 12.24 45.43 -29.67
C HIS A 39 11.27 45.47 -30.90
N THR A 40 10.00 45.00 -30.94
CA THR A 40 8.96 44.59 -29.95
C THR A 40 7.79 43.88 -30.67
N LYS A 41 6.87 43.24 -29.90
CA LYS A 41 5.41 43.11 -30.19
C LYS A 41 4.96 42.27 -31.42
N GLN A 42 3.70 41.81 -31.55
CA GLN A 42 2.64 41.42 -30.58
C GLN A 42 1.49 40.66 -31.28
N GLY A 43 1.00 39.56 -30.70
CA GLY A 43 -0.28 38.91 -31.07
C GLY A 43 -0.30 38.10 -32.39
N GLN A 44 -1.38 37.42 -32.77
CA GLN A 44 -2.49 36.78 -32.00
C GLN A 44 -3.33 35.94 -33.00
N LEU A 45 -3.77 34.71 -32.64
CA LEU A 45 -4.67 33.82 -33.43
C LEU A 45 -4.08 33.32 -34.79
N GLY A 46 -4.42 32.14 -35.30
CA GLY A 46 -5.17 31.02 -34.72
C GLY A 46 -5.49 29.90 -35.73
N HIS A 47 -5.55 28.65 -35.25
CA HIS A 47 -6.05 27.43 -35.91
C HIS A 47 -5.32 26.79 -37.12
N ASN A 48 -5.31 25.44 -37.03
CA ASN A 48 -5.05 24.38 -38.03
C ASN A 48 -5.87 24.55 -39.35
N PRO A 49 -5.60 23.81 -40.46
CA PRO A 49 -4.92 22.51 -40.53
C PRO A 49 -3.96 22.21 -41.73
N LEU A 50 -3.47 20.96 -41.72
CA LEU A 50 -3.08 20.06 -42.84
C LEU A 50 -4.04 20.09 -44.07
N PRO A 51 -3.76 19.39 -45.21
CA PRO A 51 -2.48 18.84 -45.76
C PRO A 51 -2.36 18.92 -47.33
N LEU A 52 -1.39 18.17 -47.92
CA LEU A 52 -1.22 17.79 -49.35
C LEU A 52 -0.95 18.95 -50.36
N LEU A 53 -0.37 18.79 -51.56
CA LEU A 53 0.60 17.86 -52.21
C LEU A 53 0.87 18.42 -53.65
N ILE A 54 1.81 17.84 -54.41
CA ILE A 54 1.98 17.95 -55.89
C ILE A 54 2.79 19.18 -56.39
N LEU A 55 3.52 18.98 -57.50
CA LEU A 55 4.44 19.88 -58.23
C LEU A 55 5.71 20.27 -57.43
N LEU A 56 6.93 19.89 -57.83
CA LEU A 56 7.41 19.19 -59.04
C LEU A 56 7.16 19.94 -60.37
N VAL A 57 7.29 21.27 -60.38
CA VAL A 57 8.01 22.01 -61.44
C VAL A 57 8.73 23.20 -60.79
N ILE A 58 10.04 23.04 -60.59
CA ILE A 58 11.14 24.04 -60.69
C ILE A 58 12.41 23.23 -60.36
N PHE A 59 12.72 22.33 -61.29
CA PHE A 59 14.06 21.77 -61.46
C PHE A 59 14.63 22.44 -62.71
N LEU A 60 15.96 22.61 -62.77
CA LEU A 60 16.74 23.35 -63.76
C LEU A 60 16.88 24.87 -63.53
N LEU A 61 18.10 25.34 -63.85
CA LEU A 61 18.63 26.71 -63.77
C LEU A 61 18.80 27.25 -62.33
N SER A 62 20.02 27.44 -61.81
CA SER A 62 21.34 27.45 -62.44
C SER A 62 22.11 26.12 -62.39
N GLY A 63 23.04 25.93 -63.34
CA GLY A 63 23.97 24.79 -63.39
C GLY A 63 25.19 25.06 -64.26
N GLY A 64 26.14 24.12 -64.25
CA GLY A 64 27.42 24.15 -64.98
C GLY A 64 28.30 23.02 -64.42
N SER A 65 28.73 21.96 -65.13
CA SER A 65 28.83 21.71 -66.58
C SER A 65 29.95 22.52 -67.26
N VAL A 66 30.73 21.99 -68.21
CA VAL A 66 30.84 20.60 -68.74
C VAL A 66 32.17 20.42 -69.50
N SER A 67 32.67 19.19 -69.69
CA SER A 67 33.15 18.65 -71.00
C SER A 67 33.75 17.24 -70.87
N CYS A 68 33.53 16.42 -71.90
CA CYS A 68 34.20 15.14 -72.12
C CYS A 68 35.38 15.30 -73.11
N ASN A 69 36.13 14.21 -73.35
CA ASN A 69 36.53 13.86 -74.71
C ASN A 69 36.77 12.34 -74.88
N HIS A 70 36.70 11.86 -76.12
CA HIS A 70 36.81 10.44 -76.50
C HIS A 70 38.23 9.87 -76.39
N LEU A 71 38.31 8.54 -76.24
CA LEU A 71 39.01 7.68 -77.20
C LEU A 71 38.29 6.32 -77.31
N GLN A 72 38.67 5.51 -78.31
CA GLN A 72 38.00 4.28 -78.77
C GLN A 72 39.06 3.24 -79.11
N TYR A 73 38.78 1.93 -78.97
CA TYR A 73 39.36 0.86 -79.80
C TYR A 73 38.56 -0.46 -79.70
N ASP A 74 38.96 -1.47 -80.47
CA ASP A 74 38.10 -2.52 -81.03
C ASP A 74 38.16 -3.89 -80.32
N PHE A 75 37.37 -4.84 -80.85
CA PHE A 75 37.54 -6.29 -80.65
C PHE A 75 38.97 -6.75 -81.03
N ASP A 76 39.54 -7.64 -80.22
CA ASP A 76 40.08 -8.90 -80.75
C ASP A 76 40.07 -10.01 -79.68
N GLY A 77 40.16 -11.28 -80.10
CA GLY A 77 40.13 -12.44 -79.20
C GLY A 77 41.52 -12.90 -78.75
N GLY A 78 41.72 -13.10 -77.43
CA GLY A 78 42.97 -13.60 -76.88
C GLY A 78 42.81 -14.25 -75.51
N SER A 79 43.10 -15.55 -75.40
CA SER A 79 42.95 -16.32 -74.17
C SER A 79 44.19 -16.30 -73.27
N THR A 80 44.03 -15.85 -72.03
CA THR A 80 44.85 -16.31 -70.88
C THR A 80 43.98 -16.37 -69.62
N ALA A 81 43.88 -17.55 -69.00
CA ALA A 81 43.18 -17.71 -67.73
C ALA A 81 44.07 -17.29 -66.56
N THR A 82 43.56 -16.43 -65.66
CA THR A 82 44.03 -16.24 -64.26
C THR A 82 43.15 -15.20 -63.55
N SER A 83 43.11 -15.24 -62.21
CA SER A 83 42.56 -14.22 -61.26
C SER A 83 41.12 -14.34 -60.71
N SER A 84 40.43 -15.48 -60.82
CA SER A 84 39.14 -15.71 -60.11
C SER A 84 39.24 -15.57 -58.57
N LEU A 85 40.42 -15.80 -57.98
CA LEU A 85 40.62 -15.81 -56.52
C LEU A 85 40.58 -14.45 -55.81
N ASN A 86 40.66 -13.32 -56.52
CA ASN A 86 40.86 -12.00 -55.88
C ASN A 86 39.58 -11.31 -55.36
N SER A 87 38.39 -11.72 -55.82
CA SER A 87 37.11 -11.10 -55.43
C SER A 87 36.67 -11.44 -54.01
N SER A 88 36.51 -12.73 -53.70
CA SER A 88 36.08 -13.19 -52.36
C SER A 88 36.99 -12.70 -51.24
N LEU A 89 38.31 -12.68 -51.47
CA LEU A 89 39.31 -12.22 -50.50
C LEU A 89 39.12 -10.75 -50.12
N SER A 90 38.93 -9.87 -51.12
CA SER A 90 38.77 -8.43 -50.89
C SER A 90 37.44 -8.12 -50.19
N LEU A 91 36.37 -8.82 -50.56
CA LEU A 91 35.08 -8.76 -49.88
C LEU A 91 35.18 -9.18 -48.40
N LEU A 92 35.86 -10.29 -48.09
CA LEU A 92 36.02 -10.73 -46.69
C LEU A 92 36.86 -9.75 -45.86
N LEU A 93 37.86 -9.09 -46.45
CA LEU A 93 38.63 -8.05 -45.76
C LEU A 93 37.81 -6.76 -45.52
N GLU A 94 36.86 -6.44 -46.40
CA GLU A 94 35.88 -5.37 -46.17
C GLU A 94 34.86 -5.74 -45.08
N VAL A 95 34.45 -7.01 -44.99
CA VAL A 95 33.61 -7.52 -43.90
C VAL A 95 34.35 -7.47 -42.55
N LYS A 96 35.64 -7.82 -42.51
CA LYS A 96 36.48 -7.61 -41.31
C LYS A 96 36.48 -6.12 -40.90
N ALA A 97 36.60 -5.21 -41.86
CA ALA A 97 36.67 -3.78 -41.60
C ALA A 97 35.39 -3.16 -41.03
N SER A 98 34.23 -3.82 -41.13
CA SER A 98 32.99 -3.35 -40.47
C SER A 98 32.86 -3.81 -39.01
N PHE A 99 33.73 -4.70 -38.53
CA PHE A 99 33.81 -5.11 -37.12
C PHE A 99 34.85 -4.27 -36.37
N GLU A 100 34.38 -3.21 -35.71
CA GLU A 100 35.16 -2.20 -34.99
C GLU A 100 35.80 -2.73 -33.69
N GLU A 101 35.21 -3.74 -33.05
CA GLU A 101 35.78 -4.41 -31.87
C GLU A 101 35.82 -5.93 -32.07
N ASP A 102 37.01 -6.52 -31.95
CA ASP A 102 37.21 -7.96 -31.76
C ASP A 102 37.94 -8.19 -30.42
N PRO A 103 37.21 -8.47 -29.32
CA PRO A 103 37.80 -8.61 -27.99
C PRO A 103 38.54 -9.93 -27.77
N TYR A 104 38.53 -10.85 -28.74
CA TYR A 104 39.13 -12.18 -28.63
C TYR A 104 40.16 -12.51 -29.73
N GLY A 105 40.40 -11.61 -30.68
CA GLY A 105 41.38 -11.81 -31.77
C GLY A 105 40.94 -12.87 -32.80
N VAL A 106 39.65 -13.16 -32.88
CA VAL A 106 39.05 -14.21 -33.72
C VAL A 106 39.31 -13.97 -35.20
N LEU A 107 39.33 -12.71 -35.60
CA LEU A 107 39.54 -12.23 -36.96
C LEU A 107 41.02 -11.96 -37.27
N ASP A 108 41.97 -12.12 -36.34
CA ASP A 108 43.38 -11.78 -36.57
C ASP A 108 43.98 -12.49 -37.80
N GLY A 109 43.63 -13.76 -38.01
CA GLY A 109 44.07 -14.56 -39.16
C GLY A 109 43.55 -14.06 -40.53
N TRP A 110 42.46 -13.28 -40.55
CA TRP A 110 41.92 -12.67 -41.78
C TRP A 110 42.87 -11.56 -42.26
N SER A 111 43.74 -11.87 -43.21
CA SER A 111 44.88 -11.02 -43.60
C SER A 111 45.25 -11.14 -45.07
N SER A 112 45.88 -10.09 -45.62
CA SER A 112 46.29 -9.99 -47.02
C SER A 112 47.75 -10.43 -47.28
N SER A 113 48.20 -11.49 -46.61
CA SER A 113 49.52 -12.10 -46.86
C SER A 113 49.56 -12.76 -48.24
N ASP A 114 50.74 -12.89 -48.87
CA ASP A 114 50.88 -13.55 -50.17
C ASP A 114 50.22 -14.95 -50.21
N ASN A 115 49.28 -15.12 -51.15
CA ASN A 115 48.47 -16.32 -51.36
C ASN A 115 47.65 -16.81 -50.12
N PRO A 116 46.69 -16.02 -49.62
CA PRO A 116 45.98 -16.30 -48.38
C PRO A 116 44.80 -17.27 -48.59
N VAL A 117 44.85 -18.44 -47.96
CA VAL A 117 43.79 -19.46 -48.04
C VAL A 117 42.64 -19.09 -47.10
N TYR A 118 41.77 -18.18 -47.52
CA TYR A 118 40.65 -17.68 -46.70
C TYR A 118 39.67 -18.78 -46.24
N CYS A 119 39.63 -19.92 -46.92
CA CYS A 119 38.84 -21.09 -46.53
C CYS A 119 39.36 -21.82 -45.27
N THR A 120 40.48 -21.41 -44.68
CA THR A 120 40.94 -21.86 -43.34
C THR A 120 40.77 -20.80 -42.26
N TRP A 121 40.17 -19.65 -42.56
CA TRP A 121 39.95 -18.58 -41.58
C TRP A 121 38.83 -18.92 -40.60
N THR A 122 38.95 -18.46 -39.35
CA THR A 122 37.92 -18.64 -38.32
C THR A 122 36.58 -18.11 -38.82
N GLY A 123 35.57 -18.98 -38.82
CA GLY A 123 34.20 -18.66 -39.25
C GLY A 123 33.92 -18.76 -40.74
N ILE A 124 34.90 -19.05 -41.60
CA ILE A 124 34.68 -19.25 -43.04
C ILE A 124 34.49 -20.73 -43.37
N ALA A 125 33.48 -21.04 -44.19
CA ALA A 125 33.30 -22.32 -44.85
C ALA A 125 33.24 -22.12 -46.37
N CYS A 126 33.94 -22.98 -47.11
CA CYS A 126 33.96 -22.98 -48.57
C CYS A 126 33.51 -24.33 -49.15
N ASP A 127 32.97 -24.30 -50.37
CA ASP A 127 32.77 -25.46 -51.22
C ASP A 127 33.73 -25.42 -52.44
N VAL A 128 33.95 -26.57 -53.09
CA VAL A 128 34.97 -26.75 -54.14
C VAL A 128 34.29 -26.99 -55.50
N VAL A 129 34.26 -25.94 -56.33
CA VAL A 129 33.55 -25.97 -57.63
C VAL A 129 34.51 -26.33 -58.76
N GLY A 130 34.92 -27.61 -58.78
CA GLY A 130 35.82 -28.15 -59.81
C GLY A 130 37.19 -27.45 -59.84
N ASP A 131 37.74 -27.28 -61.04
CA ASP A 131 39.06 -26.64 -61.27
C ASP A 131 39.02 -25.09 -61.19
N GLU A 132 37.84 -24.46 -61.01
CA GLU A 132 37.71 -22.98 -61.07
C GLU A 132 37.97 -22.26 -59.73
N GLY A 133 37.93 -23.00 -58.61
CA GLY A 133 38.33 -22.52 -57.28
C GLY A 133 37.34 -22.82 -56.16
N SER A 134 37.64 -22.29 -54.98
CA SER A 134 36.77 -22.40 -53.80
C SER A 134 35.79 -21.23 -53.70
N VAL A 135 34.55 -21.50 -53.36
CA VAL A 135 33.48 -20.49 -53.18
C VAL A 135 33.07 -20.45 -51.71
N VAL A 136 32.92 -19.25 -51.14
CA VAL A 136 32.45 -19.08 -49.75
C VAL A 136 30.97 -19.43 -49.66
N VAL A 137 30.63 -20.44 -48.86
CA VAL A 137 29.26 -20.94 -48.66
C VAL A 137 28.76 -20.76 -47.23
N GLY A 138 29.65 -20.45 -46.27
CA GLY A 138 29.26 -20.15 -44.90
C GLY A 138 30.13 -19.08 -44.25
N LEU A 139 29.48 -18.20 -43.51
CA LEU A 139 30.08 -17.22 -42.61
C LEU A 139 29.42 -17.37 -41.23
N ASN A 140 30.12 -17.99 -40.27
CA ASN A 140 29.68 -18.11 -38.89
C ASN A 140 30.69 -17.45 -37.94
N LEU A 141 30.31 -16.29 -37.42
CA LEU A 141 31.05 -15.53 -36.41
C LEU A 141 30.21 -15.37 -35.14
N SER A 142 29.36 -16.34 -34.82
CA SER A 142 28.47 -16.27 -33.66
C SER A 142 29.21 -16.31 -32.31
N SER A 143 28.63 -15.66 -31.30
CA SER A 143 29.08 -15.66 -29.90
C SER A 143 30.48 -15.10 -29.60
N PHE A 144 31.17 -14.52 -30.59
CA PHE A 144 32.52 -13.96 -30.44
C PHE A 144 32.55 -12.53 -29.86
N SER A 145 31.42 -12.00 -29.41
CA SER A 145 31.32 -10.66 -28.80
C SER A 145 31.83 -9.51 -29.68
N LEU A 146 31.80 -9.68 -31.01
CA LEU A 146 32.21 -8.67 -31.99
C LEU A 146 31.31 -7.43 -31.92
N ALA A 147 31.87 -6.23 -32.09
CA ALA A 147 31.09 -4.99 -32.24
C ALA A 147 31.45 -4.27 -33.55
N GLY A 148 30.66 -3.26 -33.92
CA GLY A 148 30.66 -2.65 -35.25
C GLY A 148 29.33 -2.92 -35.96
N SER A 149 29.32 -2.93 -37.29
CA SER A 149 28.11 -3.07 -38.11
C SER A 149 28.19 -4.23 -39.11
N ILE A 150 27.04 -4.59 -39.69
CA ILE A 150 26.96 -5.62 -40.74
C ILE A 150 27.29 -4.96 -42.09
N SER A 151 28.43 -5.31 -42.69
CA SER A 151 28.81 -4.80 -44.02
C SER A 151 27.81 -5.24 -45.10
N PRO A 152 27.30 -4.32 -45.95
CA PRO A 152 26.50 -4.67 -47.12
C PRO A 152 27.23 -5.61 -48.11
N SER A 153 28.57 -5.59 -48.13
CA SER A 153 29.39 -6.39 -49.06
C SER A 153 29.35 -7.90 -48.80
N ILE A 154 28.81 -8.35 -47.66
CA ILE A 154 28.44 -9.76 -47.44
C ILE A 154 27.51 -10.24 -48.57
N ALA A 155 26.63 -9.36 -49.07
CA ALA A 155 25.68 -9.67 -50.13
C ALA A 155 26.30 -9.87 -51.53
N LEU A 156 27.62 -9.68 -51.68
CA LEU A 156 28.36 -9.96 -52.91
C LEU A 156 29.00 -11.35 -52.91
N LEU A 157 28.99 -12.06 -51.77
CA LEU A 157 29.40 -13.46 -51.65
C LEU A 157 28.28 -14.37 -52.18
N SER A 158 28.08 -14.39 -53.51
CA SER A 158 26.90 -15.00 -54.16
C SER A 158 26.64 -16.47 -53.84
N GLY A 159 27.65 -17.23 -53.42
CA GLY A 159 27.53 -18.63 -52.98
C GLY A 159 27.09 -18.83 -51.52
N LEU A 160 26.87 -17.77 -50.74
CA LEU A 160 26.66 -17.85 -49.29
C LEU A 160 25.31 -18.52 -48.92
N VAL A 161 25.39 -19.71 -48.32
CA VAL A 161 24.25 -20.53 -47.87
C VAL A 161 23.88 -20.26 -46.40
N LEU A 162 24.89 -19.98 -45.56
CA LEU A 162 24.74 -19.69 -44.13
C LEU A 162 25.39 -18.35 -43.77
N LEU A 163 24.62 -17.44 -43.19
CA LEU A 163 25.11 -16.26 -42.48
C LEU A 163 24.69 -16.31 -41.02
N ASP A 164 25.64 -16.46 -40.11
CA ASP A 164 25.43 -16.46 -38.66
C ASP A 164 26.37 -15.47 -37.98
N LEU A 165 25.80 -14.38 -37.48
CA LEU A 165 26.46 -13.32 -36.71
C LEU A 165 25.82 -13.19 -35.31
N SER A 166 25.10 -14.21 -34.86
CA SER A 166 24.28 -14.14 -33.64
C SER A 166 25.10 -14.11 -32.34
N GLY A 167 24.56 -13.54 -31.26
CA GLY A 167 25.22 -13.50 -29.94
C GLY A 167 26.41 -12.55 -29.84
N ASN A 168 26.39 -11.44 -30.58
CA ASN A 168 27.46 -10.45 -30.65
C ASN A 168 27.00 -9.09 -30.08
N ARG A 169 27.77 -8.02 -30.34
CA ARG A 169 27.46 -6.63 -29.98
C ARG A 169 27.23 -5.75 -31.22
N LEU A 170 26.85 -6.34 -32.35
CA LEU A 170 26.69 -5.62 -33.63
C LEU A 170 25.55 -4.62 -33.56
N THR A 171 25.73 -3.46 -34.19
CA THR A 171 24.82 -2.31 -34.18
C THR A 171 24.42 -1.89 -35.60
N GLY A 172 23.41 -1.01 -35.67
CA GLY A 172 22.93 -0.44 -36.92
C GLY A 172 21.91 -1.32 -37.64
N ALA A 173 21.54 -0.90 -38.86
CA ALA A 173 20.48 -1.54 -39.62
C ALA A 173 20.91 -2.83 -40.32
N ILE A 174 19.96 -3.75 -40.49
CA ILE A 174 20.13 -4.94 -41.34
C ILE A 174 20.26 -4.45 -42.80
N PRO A 175 21.35 -4.76 -43.54
CA PRO A 175 21.53 -4.25 -44.89
C PRO A 175 20.47 -4.78 -45.86
N PRO A 176 19.67 -3.93 -46.53
CA PRO A 176 18.67 -4.39 -47.51
C PRO A 176 19.31 -5.13 -48.69
N GLN A 177 20.60 -4.90 -48.97
CA GLN A 177 21.39 -5.56 -50.02
C GLN A 177 21.47 -7.08 -49.84
N LEU A 178 21.28 -7.63 -48.63
CA LEU A 178 21.30 -9.07 -48.39
C LEU A 178 20.35 -9.85 -49.32
N SER A 179 19.29 -9.21 -49.84
CA SER A 179 18.39 -9.75 -50.87
C SER A 179 19.08 -10.23 -52.15
N ASN A 180 20.31 -9.79 -52.44
CA ASN A 180 21.10 -10.25 -53.59
C ASN A 180 21.48 -11.74 -53.48
N LEU A 181 21.47 -12.32 -52.28
CA LEU A 181 21.75 -13.74 -52.03
C LEU A 181 20.51 -14.63 -52.21
N SER A 182 19.51 -14.17 -52.98
CA SER A 182 18.17 -14.77 -53.06
C SER A 182 18.13 -16.22 -53.52
N ALA A 183 19.06 -16.62 -54.39
CA ALA A 183 19.15 -17.97 -54.93
C ALA A 183 19.97 -18.95 -54.07
N SER A 184 20.68 -18.47 -53.03
CA SER A 184 21.68 -19.25 -52.30
C SER A 184 21.50 -19.26 -50.77
N LEU A 185 21.07 -18.16 -50.16
CA LEU A 185 21.00 -18.04 -48.70
C LEU A 185 19.83 -18.86 -48.11
N VAL A 186 20.18 -19.90 -47.34
CA VAL A 186 19.23 -20.82 -46.70
C VAL A 186 19.02 -20.48 -45.22
N SER A 187 20.03 -19.91 -44.55
CA SER A 187 19.98 -19.57 -43.12
C SER A 187 20.56 -18.19 -42.84
N LEU A 188 19.74 -17.31 -42.24
CA LEU A 188 20.11 -15.97 -41.79
C LEU A 188 19.86 -15.82 -40.28
N LEU A 189 20.95 -15.76 -39.52
CA LEU A 189 20.96 -15.73 -38.05
C LEU A 189 21.67 -14.46 -37.55
N LEU A 190 20.90 -13.45 -37.17
CA LEU A 190 21.39 -12.15 -36.68
C LEU A 190 20.93 -11.85 -35.22
N TYR A 191 20.30 -12.83 -34.58
CA TYR A 191 19.68 -12.68 -33.26
C TYR A 191 20.68 -12.43 -32.12
N SER A 192 20.22 -11.92 -30.98
CA SER A 192 21.05 -11.58 -29.81
C SER A 192 22.19 -10.62 -30.16
N ASN A 193 21.82 -9.40 -30.55
CA ASN A 193 22.72 -8.31 -30.95
C ASN A 193 22.14 -6.96 -30.49
N ARG A 194 22.58 -5.84 -31.09
CA ARG A 194 22.05 -4.48 -30.88
C ARG A 194 21.66 -3.82 -32.21
N LEU A 195 21.13 -4.62 -33.13
CA LEU A 195 20.69 -4.15 -34.44
C LEU A 195 19.44 -3.27 -34.27
N SER A 196 19.33 -2.26 -35.13
CA SER A 196 18.35 -1.18 -35.02
C SER A 196 17.71 -0.84 -36.37
N GLY A 197 16.74 0.09 -36.38
CA GLY A 197 15.93 0.36 -37.57
C GLY A 197 14.93 -0.76 -37.85
N SER A 198 14.44 -0.88 -39.09
CA SER A 198 13.41 -1.85 -39.46
C SER A 198 13.92 -3.08 -40.19
N ILE A 199 13.13 -4.15 -40.15
CA ILE A 199 13.32 -5.33 -41.00
C ILE A 199 13.12 -4.89 -42.47
N PRO A 200 14.10 -5.08 -43.38
CA PRO A 200 13.92 -4.65 -44.76
C PRO A 200 12.93 -5.53 -45.53
N ASP A 201 11.97 -4.91 -46.23
CA ASP A 201 11.03 -5.59 -47.14
C ASP A 201 11.74 -6.50 -48.17
N SER A 202 12.97 -6.13 -48.56
CA SER A 202 13.78 -6.87 -49.53
C SER A 202 14.21 -8.26 -49.05
N LEU A 203 14.17 -8.54 -47.74
CA LEU A 203 14.41 -9.89 -47.23
C LEU A 203 13.34 -10.90 -47.72
N GLY A 204 12.14 -10.43 -48.08
CA GLY A 204 11.10 -11.24 -48.72
C GLY A 204 11.45 -11.76 -50.12
N TYR A 205 12.55 -11.28 -50.73
CA TYR A 205 13.05 -11.81 -52.00
C TYR A 205 14.00 -13.01 -51.85
N LEU A 206 14.32 -13.43 -50.63
CA LEU A 206 15.25 -14.54 -50.36
C LEU A 206 14.61 -15.92 -50.58
N SER A 207 14.26 -16.26 -51.82
CA SER A 207 13.43 -17.44 -52.13
C SER A 207 14.01 -18.81 -51.71
N ALA A 208 15.32 -18.92 -51.49
CA ALA A 208 15.96 -20.12 -50.94
C ALA A 208 15.89 -20.24 -49.39
N LEU A 209 15.44 -19.20 -48.68
CA LEU A 209 15.58 -19.08 -47.23
C LEU A 209 14.67 -20.03 -46.46
N ARG A 210 15.26 -20.79 -45.54
CA ARG A 210 14.57 -21.74 -44.65
C ARG A 210 14.56 -21.27 -43.20
N VAL A 211 15.59 -20.56 -42.75
CA VAL A 211 15.69 -20.09 -41.36
C VAL A 211 16.00 -18.60 -41.34
N LEU A 212 15.08 -17.81 -40.76
CA LEU A 212 15.27 -16.38 -40.48
C LEU A 212 15.14 -16.14 -38.98
N ARG A 213 16.22 -15.71 -38.32
CA ARG A 213 16.20 -15.35 -36.89
C ARG A 213 16.87 -13.99 -36.65
N LEU A 214 16.04 -13.00 -36.34
CA LEU A 214 16.41 -11.60 -36.09
C LEU A 214 16.13 -11.14 -34.64
N GLY A 215 15.48 -11.98 -33.84
CA GLY A 215 15.05 -11.67 -32.46
C GLY A 215 16.17 -11.30 -31.48
N ASP A 216 15.80 -10.88 -30.27
CA ASP A 216 16.73 -10.41 -29.23
C ASP A 216 17.64 -9.28 -29.75
N ASN A 217 16.99 -8.29 -30.38
CA ASN A 217 17.58 -7.06 -30.89
C ASN A 217 16.68 -5.89 -30.46
N ALA A 218 16.92 -5.36 -29.26
CA ALA A 218 16.00 -4.44 -28.58
C ALA A 218 15.78 -3.07 -29.27
N GLU A 219 16.54 -2.74 -30.32
CA GLU A 219 16.38 -1.52 -31.12
C GLU A 219 15.75 -1.78 -32.51
N LEU A 220 15.56 -3.05 -32.90
CA LEU A 220 14.91 -3.46 -34.14
C LEU A 220 13.40 -3.21 -34.02
N SER A 221 12.84 -2.41 -34.92
CA SER A 221 11.54 -1.75 -34.74
C SER A 221 10.77 -1.56 -36.05
N GLY A 222 9.55 -1.04 -35.97
CA GLY A 222 8.65 -0.99 -37.12
C GLY A 222 7.98 -2.32 -37.39
N ASP A 223 7.23 -2.40 -38.49
CA ASP A 223 6.30 -3.49 -38.72
C ASP A 223 6.97 -4.73 -39.33
N ILE A 224 6.34 -5.89 -39.19
CA ILE A 224 6.78 -7.13 -39.85
C ILE A 224 6.43 -7.04 -41.35
N PRO A 225 7.39 -7.13 -42.29
CA PRO A 225 7.10 -6.97 -43.71
C PRO A 225 6.18 -8.05 -44.28
N ASP A 226 5.14 -7.61 -44.98
CA ASP A 226 4.16 -8.44 -45.70
C ASP A 226 4.87 -9.43 -46.67
N SER A 227 5.99 -9.00 -47.26
CA SER A 227 6.82 -9.78 -48.20
C SER A 227 7.48 -11.02 -47.58
N LEU A 228 7.62 -11.11 -46.24
CA LEU A 228 8.11 -12.34 -45.60
C LEU A 228 7.15 -13.52 -45.78
N GLY A 229 5.86 -13.27 -46.05
CA GLY A 229 4.90 -14.30 -46.39
C GLY A 229 5.06 -14.91 -47.79
N ASP A 230 5.91 -14.34 -48.65
CA ASP A 230 6.19 -14.87 -49.99
C ASP A 230 7.43 -15.80 -50.01
N LEU A 231 8.09 -16.01 -48.85
CA LEU A 231 9.24 -16.91 -48.64
C LEU A 231 8.83 -18.39 -48.50
N THR A 232 8.29 -19.01 -49.54
CA THR A 232 7.61 -20.32 -49.45
C THR A 232 8.46 -21.52 -48.99
N GLU A 233 9.80 -21.43 -48.96
CA GLU A 233 10.68 -22.44 -48.36
C GLU A 233 10.87 -22.30 -46.83
N LEU A 234 10.39 -21.21 -46.21
CA LEU A 234 10.70 -20.86 -44.82
C LEU A 234 10.11 -21.87 -43.82
N THR A 235 10.98 -22.44 -42.96
CA THR A 235 10.62 -23.38 -41.90
C THR A 235 10.70 -22.76 -40.50
N VAL A 236 11.49 -21.70 -40.31
CA VAL A 236 11.61 -20.98 -39.03
C VAL A 236 11.63 -19.47 -39.25
N LEU A 237 10.68 -18.77 -38.61
CA LEU A 237 10.65 -17.30 -38.50
C LEU A 237 10.73 -16.90 -37.03
N GLY A 238 11.84 -16.25 -36.63
CA GLY A 238 12.11 -15.86 -35.25
C GLY A 238 12.43 -14.37 -35.08
N LEU A 239 11.42 -13.60 -34.67
CA LEU A 239 11.44 -12.14 -34.52
C LEU A 239 11.17 -11.67 -33.07
N ALA A 240 11.16 -12.61 -32.12
CA ALA A 240 10.85 -12.37 -30.71
C ALA A 240 11.88 -11.50 -29.97
N SER A 241 11.49 -10.83 -28.88
CA SER A 241 12.35 -9.95 -28.06
C SER A 241 12.95 -8.77 -28.85
N CYS A 242 12.09 -8.04 -29.58
CA CYS A 242 12.44 -6.84 -30.34
C CYS A 242 11.47 -5.70 -29.99
N ASN A 243 11.54 -4.59 -30.73
CA ASN A 243 10.65 -3.44 -30.57
C ASN A 243 9.72 -3.29 -31.79
N LEU A 244 9.29 -4.40 -32.39
CA LEU A 244 8.46 -4.44 -33.60
C LEU A 244 7.01 -4.02 -33.31
N THR A 245 6.35 -3.45 -34.31
CA THR A 245 5.01 -2.84 -34.23
C THR A 245 4.06 -3.40 -35.29
N GLY A 246 2.84 -2.87 -35.34
CA GLY A 246 1.87 -3.18 -36.39
C GLY A 246 1.25 -4.58 -36.28
N PRO A 247 0.44 -4.98 -37.27
CA PRO A 247 -0.24 -6.27 -37.27
C PRO A 247 0.69 -7.44 -37.62
N ILE A 248 0.34 -8.64 -37.17
CA ILE A 248 0.90 -9.87 -37.73
C ILE A 248 0.40 -9.98 -39.19
N PRO A 249 1.28 -10.10 -40.21
CA PRO A 249 0.83 -10.13 -41.61
C PRO A 249 0.07 -11.42 -41.96
N GLY A 250 -1.15 -11.28 -42.48
CA GLY A 250 -1.96 -12.42 -42.96
C GLY A 250 -1.28 -13.23 -44.07
N ARG A 251 -0.38 -12.61 -44.85
CA ARG A 251 0.44 -13.32 -45.85
C ARG A 251 1.30 -14.44 -45.25
N LEU A 252 1.64 -14.41 -43.96
CA LEU A 252 2.39 -15.50 -43.32
C LEU A 252 1.65 -16.85 -43.41
N GLY A 253 0.32 -16.86 -43.58
CA GLY A 253 -0.49 -18.05 -43.86
C GLY A 253 -0.11 -18.82 -45.15
N ARG A 254 0.63 -18.18 -46.08
CA ARG A 254 1.16 -18.84 -47.30
C ARG A 254 2.32 -19.80 -47.00
N LEU A 255 2.94 -19.68 -45.84
CA LEU A 255 4.17 -20.39 -45.48
C LEU A 255 3.86 -21.83 -45.02
N SER A 256 3.36 -22.67 -45.93
CA SER A 256 2.93 -24.05 -45.63
C SER A 256 4.05 -25.00 -45.16
N LYS A 257 5.32 -24.59 -45.25
CA LYS A 257 6.51 -25.26 -44.68
C LYS A 257 6.94 -24.73 -43.31
N LEU A 258 6.28 -23.70 -42.79
CA LEU A 258 6.66 -23.06 -41.53
C LEU A 258 6.38 -23.98 -40.34
N HIS A 259 7.43 -24.36 -39.61
CA HIS A 259 7.36 -25.18 -38.41
C HIS A 259 7.34 -24.33 -37.14
N ASN A 260 8.10 -23.23 -37.10
CA ASN A 260 8.23 -22.35 -35.94
C ASN A 260 7.96 -20.88 -36.31
N LEU A 261 6.95 -20.28 -35.67
CA LEU A 261 6.64 -18.85 -35.72
C LEU A 261 6.80 -18.24 -34.31
N LEU A 262 7.88 -17.49 -34.10
CA LEU A 262 8.28 -16.94 -32.80
C LEU A 262 8.31 -15.41 -32.85
N LEU A 263 7.26 -14.79 -32.30
CA LEU A 263 6.98 -13.35 -32.34
C LEU A 263 6.84 -12.72 -30.93
N GLN A 264 7.03 -13.52 -29.86
CA GLN A 264 6.79 -13.07 -28.48
C GLN A 264 7.68 -11.90 -28.03
N GLU A 265 7.25 -11.14 -27.01
CA GLU A 265 7.96 -9.99 -26.45
C GLU A 265 8.26 -8.92 -27.53
N ASN A 266 7.21 -8.29 -28.04
CA ASN A 266 7.21 -7.19 -29.02
C ASN A 266 6.03 -6.23 -28.72
N TRP A 267 5.73 -5.29 -29.64
CA TRP A 267 4.57 -4.38 -29.55
C TRP A 267 3.58 -4.61 -30.71
N LEU A 268 3.45 -5.86 -31.18
CA LEU A 268 2.54 -6.22 -32.27
C LEU A 268 1.08 -6.03 -31.83
N GLU A 269 0.27 -5.43 -32.69
CA GLU A 269 -1.12 -5.06 -32.42
C GLU A 269 -2.09 -5.71 -33.42
N GLY A 270 -3.37 -5.35 -33.37
CA GLY A 270 -4.41 -5.91 -34.25
C GLY A 270 -4.77 -7.37 -33.94
N PRO A 271 -5.59 -8.01 -34.78
CA PRO A 271 -6.01 -9.39 -34.60
C PRO A 271 -4.94 -10.40 -35.04
N ILE A 272 -5.01 -11.61 -34.49
CA ILE A 272 -4.33 -12.78 -35.06
C ILE A 272 -5.00 -13.10 -36.40
N PRO A 273 -4.27 -13.19 -37.54
CA PRO A 273 -4.89 -13.50 -38.83
C PRO A 273 -5.42 -14.94 -38.88
N PRO A 274 -6.68 -15.17 -39.33
CA PRO A 274 -7.19 -16.51 -39.59
C PRO A 274 -6.32 -17.31 -40.58
N ASP A 275 -5.68 -16.62 -41.53
CA ASP A 275 -4.76 -17.20 -42.52
C ASP A 275 -3.63 -18.03 -41.89
N ILE A 276 -3.23 -17.75 -40.64
CA ILE A 276 -2.23 -18.54 -39.90
C ILE A 276 -2.65 -20.03 -39.81
N GLY A 277 -3.95 -20.34 -39.80
CA GLY A 277 -4.48 -21.71 -39.84
C GLY A 277 -4.10 -22.50 -41.11
N SER A 278 -3.62 -21.84 -42.17
CA SER A 278 -3.16 -22.48 -43.41
C SER A 278 -1.71 -23.02 -43.31
N CYS A 279 -0.97 -22.71 -42.25
CA CYS A 279 0.40 -23.17 -42.03
C CYS A 279 0.43 -24.63 -41.52
N SER A 280 0.03 -25.59 -42.36
CA SER A 280 -0.23 -26.99 -41.99
C SER A 280 0.96 -27.82 -41.44
N GLN A 281 2.18 -27.26 -41.38
CA GLN A 281 3.35 -27.87 -40.75
C GLN A 281 3.76 -27.18 -39.43
N LEU A 282 2.99 -26.19 -38.96
CA LEU A 282 3.33 -25.38 -37.79
C LEU A 282 3.27 -26.22 -36.52
N ALA A 283 4.42 -26.37 -35.86
CA ALA A 283 4.61 -27.10 -34.61
C ALA A 283 4.69 -26.14 -33.41
N VAL A 284 5.16 -24.90 -33.60
CA VAL A 284 5.25 -23.87 -32.56
C VAL A 284 4.73 -22.53 -33.08
N PHE A 285 3.68 -22.01 -32.44
CA PHE A 285 3.24 -20.63 -32.57
C PHE A 285 3.34 -19.92 -31.22
N SER A 286 4.15 -18.86 -31.16
CA SER A 286 4.39 -18.10 -29.93
C SER A 286 4.36 -16.60 -30.25
N ALA A 287 3.36 -15.90 -29.72
CA ALA A 287 3.14 -14.46 -29.89
C ALA A 287 2.76 -13.76 -28.57
N GLY A 288 3.05 -14.38 -27.43
CA GLY A 288 2.81 -13.79 -26.11
C GLY A 288 3.64 -12.53 -25.83
N GLY A 289 3.23 -11.69 -24.87
CA GLY A 289 3.93 -10.44 -24.55
C GLY A 289 3.86 -9.45 -25.72
N ASN A 290 2.65 -9.12 -26.15
CA ASN A 290 2.34 -8.22 -27.27
C ASN A 290 1.08 -7.38 -26.95
N LEU A 291 0.58 -6.62 -27.93
CA LEU A 291 -0.63 -5.80 -27.85
C LEU A 291 -1.78 -6.36 -28.71
N LEU A 292 -1.78 -7.67 -29.00
CA LEU A 292 -2.77 -8.31 -29.88
C LEU A 292 -4.18 -8.20 -29.29
N VAL A 293 -5.16 -7.99 -30.16
CA VAL A 293 -6.59 -7.80 -29.85
C VAL A 293 -7.45 -8.73 -30.71
N GLY A 294 -8.77 -8.54 -30.70
CA GLY A 294 -9.70 -9.43 -31.40
C GLY A 294 -9.94 -10.75 -30.65
N GLU A 295 -10.61 -11.67 -31.33
CA GLU A 295 -10.86 -13.03 -30.85
C GLU A 295 -9.76 -13.99 -31.34
N ILE A 296 -9.63 -15.16 -30.70
CA ILE A 296 -8.73 -16.22 -31.19
C ILE A 296 -9.41 -16.87 -32.42
N PRO A 297 -8.77 -16.93 -33.61
CA PRO A 297 -9.41 -17.51 -34.78
C PRO A 297 -9.66 -19.02 -34.61
N PRO A 298 -10.88 -19.53 -34.89
CA PRO A 298 -11.16 -20.97 -34.86
C PRO A 298 -10.34 -21.76 -35.88
N GLU A 299 -9.86 -21.11 -36.95
CA GLU A 299 -8.98 -21.68 -37.98
C GLU A 299 -7.64 -22.17 -37.42
N LEU A 300 -7.19 -21.67 -36.25
CA LEU A 300 -6.03 -22.23 -35.55
C LEU A 300 -6.25 -23.69 -35.11
N GLY A 301 -7.49 -24.16 -35.06
CA GLY A 301 -7.85 -25.56 -34.79
C GLY A 301 -7.54 -26.53 -35.95
N GLU A 302 -7.26 -26.04 -37.17
CA GLU A 302 -6.88 -26.89 -38.31
C GLU A 302 -5.36 -27.20 -38.34
N LEU A 303 -4.58 -26.64 -37.41
CA LEU A 303 -3.14 -26.84 -37.31
C LEU A 303 -2.78 -28.19 -36.64
N GLU A 304 -3.14 -29.31 -37.28
CA GLU A 304 -3.01 -30.67 -36.72
C GLU A 304 -1.60 -31.01 -36.16
N THR A 305 -0.54 -30.37 -36.65
CA THR A 305 0.85 -30.56 -36.22
C THR A 305 1.26 -29.77 -34.98
N LEU A 306 0.42 -28.85 -34.48
CA LEU A 306 0.78 -27.86 -33.45
C LEU A 306 1.02 -28.51 -32.09
N GLN A 307 2.21 -28.28 -31.53
CA GLN A 307 2.65 -28.79 -30.23
C GLN A 307 2.69 -27.70 -29.16
N THR A 308 2.94 -26.45 -29.56
CA THR A 308 3.01 -25.29 -28.66
C THR A 308 2.20 -24.14 -29.23
N LEU A 309 1.20 -23.67 -28.46
CA LEU A 309 0.48 -22.43 -28.70
C LEU A 309 0.62 -21.51 -27.47
N ASN A 310 1.30 -20.38 -27.65
CA ASN A 310 1.53 -19.39 -26.59
C ASN A 310 1.11 -17.98 -27.03
N LEU A 311 -0.01 -17.50 -26.47
CA LEU A 311 -0.59 -16.18 -26.74
C LEU A 311 -0.70 -15.33 -25.45
N ALA A 312 0.02 -15.71 -24.39
CA ALA A 312 -0.05 -15.10 -23.07
C ALA A 312 0.29 -13.59 -23.06
N ASN A 313 -0.23 -12.81 -22.11
CA ASN A 313 0.03 -11.37 -21.95
C ASN A 313 -0.24 -10.58 -23.24
N ASN A 314 -1.53 -10.50 -23.60
CA ASN A 314 -2.05 -9.77 -24.76
C ASN A 314 -3.37 -9.05 -24.36
N SER A 315 -4.22 -8.67 -25.31
CA SER A 315 -5.59 -8.17 -25.07
C SER A 315 -6.62 -8.85 -25.96
N LEU A 316 -6.43 -10.15 -26.19
CA LEU A 316 -7.40 -11.04 -26.85
C LEU A 316 -8.68 -11.15 -26.01
N HIS A 317 -9.83 -11.25 -26.66
CA HIS A 317 -11.16 -11.36 -26.04
C HIS A 317 -12.03 -12.38 -26.80
N GLY A 318 -13.34 -12.39 -26.55
CA GLY A 318 -14.23 -13.44 -27.05
C GLY A 318 -14.13 -14.72 -26.21
N GLU A 319 -14.72 -15.81 -26.69
CA GLU A 319 -14.59 -17.13 -26.06
C GLU A 319 -13.34 -17.87 -26.56
N ILE A 320 -12.90 -18.90 -25.83
CA ILE A 320 -11.87 -19.82 -26.34
C ILE A 320 -12.51 -20.72 -27.41
N PRO A 321 -12.00 -20.80 -28.65
CA PRO A 321 -12.61 -21.60 -29.70
C PRO A 321 -12.65 -23.09 -29.34
N SER A 322 -13.77 -23.75 -29.64
CA SER A 322 -13.95 -25.18 -29.36
C SER A 322 -13.04 -26.05 -30.24
N GLU A 323 -12.70 -25.51 -31.41
CA GLU A 323 -11.88 -26.04 -32.49
C GLU A 323 -10.43 -26.29 -32.03
N LEU A 324 -9.93 -25.55 -31.04
CA LEU A 324 -8.62 -25.83 -30.44
C LEU A 324 -8.55 -27.23 -29.80
N GLY A 325 -9.69 -27.85 -29.47
CA GLY A 325 -9.77 -29.25 -29.02
C GLY A 325 -9.43 -30.30 -30.09
N LYS A 326 -9.37 -29.92 -31.38
CA LYS A 326 -8.93 -30.80 -32.48
C LYS A 326 -7.42 -31.09 -32.45
N LEU A 327 -6.64 -30.24 -31.77
CA LEU A 327 -5.17 -30.19 -31.85
C LEU A 327 -4.50 -31.36 -31.09
N GLY A 328 -4.68 -32.59 -31.57
CA GLY A 328 -4.25 -33.82 -30.88
C GLY A 328 -2.74 -33.97 -30.65
N GLN A 329 -1.90 -33.08 -31.20
CA GLN A 329 -0.46 -32.99 -30.94
C GLN A 329 -0.08 -31.96 -29.87
N LEU A 330 -1.02 -31.15 -29.38
CA LEU A 330 -0.75 -30.02 -28.51
C LEU A 330 -0.25 -30.48 -27.13
N VAL A 331 0.95 -30.01 -26.76
CA VAL A 331 1.65 -30.30 -25.50
C VAL A 331 1.57 -29.11 -24.55
N TYR A 332 1.58 -27.88 -25.10
CA TYR A 332 1.58 -26.63 -24.34
C TYR A 332 0.55 -25.65 -24.91
N LEU A 333 -0.45 -25.29 -24.10
CA LEU A 333 -1.41 -24.23 -24.37
C LEU A 333 -1.33 -23.17 -23.27
N ASN A 334 -0.95 -21.95 -23.64
CA ASN A 334 -0.89 -20.82 -22.72
C ASN A 334 -1.59 -19.58 -23.29
N LEU A 335 -2.67 -19.17 -22.62
CA LEU A 335 -3.49 -17.99 -22.91
C LEU A 335 -3.54 -17.00 -21.72
N LEU A 336 -2.63 -17.15 -20.74
CA LEU A 336 -2.48 -16.30 -19.54
C LEU A 336 -2.65 -14.80 -19.85
N GLY A 337 -3.26 -14.03 -18.97
CA GLY A 337 -3.16 -12.56 -19.02
C GLY A 337 -3.78 -11.94 -20.27
N ASN A 338 -5.01 -12.33 -20.57
CA ASN A 338 -5.83 -11.81 -21.67
C ASN A 338 -7.20 -11.34 -21.13
N ARG A 339 -8.20 -11.16 -21.98
CA ARG A 339 -9.58 -10.80 -21.63
C ARG A 339 -10.59 -11.81 -22.20
N LEU A 340 -10.18 -13.07 -22.29
CA LEU A 340 -11.01 -14.16 -22.79
C LEU A 340 -12.14 -14.42 -21.80
N GLY A 341 -13.37 -14.48 -22.31
CA GLY A 341 -14.59 -14.75 -21.56
C GLY A 341 -15.22 -16.08 -21.97
N GLY A 342 -16.51 -16.23 -21.66
CA GLY A 342 -17.23 -17.47 -21.94
C GLY A 342 -16.84 -18.61 -21.01
N GLY A 343 -17.29 -19.83 -21.33
CA GLY A 343 -16.93 -21.04 -20.58
C GLY A 343 -15.69 -21.73 -21.15
N ILE A 344 -14.91 -22.41 -20.29
CA ILE A 344 -13.82 -23.29 -20.75
C ILE A 344 -14.40 -24.40 -21.65
N PRO A 345 -13.95 -24.56 -22.91
CA PRO A 345 -14.52 -25.56 -23.81
C PRO A 345 -14.23 -26.99 -23.36
N ARG A 346 -15.27 -27.83 -23.34
CA ARG A 346 -15.18 -29.27 -23.03
C ARG A 346 -14.26 -30.03 -23.98
N SER A 347 -14.15 -29.55 -25.23
CA SER A 347 -13.29 -30.12 -26.26
C SER A 347 -11.80 -30.07 -25.89
N LEU A 348 -11.36 -29.15 -25.04
CA LEU A 348 -9.99 -29.13 -24.52
C LEU A 348 -9.65 -30.41 -23.73
N GLY A 349 -10.63 -31.11 -23.17
CA GLY A 349 -10.45 -32.42 -22.53
C GLY A 349 -10.07 -33.57 -23.48
N GLN A 350 -10.09 -33.33 -24.81
CA GLN A 350 -9.73 -34.31 -25.84
C GLN A 350 -8.22 -34.28 -26.18
N LEU A 351 -7.49 -33.26 -25.70
CA LEU A 351 -6.08 -33.00 -26.01
C LEU A 351 -5.13 -33.96 -25.27
N GLY A 352 -5.15 -35.24 -25.64
CA GLY A 352 -4.50 -36.33 -24.88
C GLY A 352 -2.99 -36.22 -24.66
N ARG A 353 -2.28 -35.34 -25.37
CA ARG A 353 -0.84 -35.03 -25.22
C ARG A 353 -0.55 -33.76 -24.39
N LEU A 354 -1.58 -33.04 -23.94
CA LEU A 354 -1.42 -31.75 -23.28
C LEU A 354 -0.80 -31.92 -21.90
N ARG A 355 0.33 -31.23 -21.67
CA ARG A 355 1.09 -31.24 -20.41
C ARG A 355 0.94 -29.94 -19.63
N THR A 356 0.73 -28.82 -20.32
CA THR A 356 0.47 -27.51 -19.72
C THR A 356 -0.78 -26.90 -20.31
N LEU A 357 -1.75 -26.59 -19.43
CA LEU A 357 -2.89 -25.73 -19.73
C LEU A 357 -2.88 -24.53 -18.77
N ASP A 358 -2.50 -23.37 -19.28
CA ASP A 358 -2.57 -22.09 -18.54
C ASP A 358 -3.57 -21.14 -19.21
N LEU A 359 -4.65 -20.85 -18.49
CA LEU A 359 -5.73 -19.94 -18.87
C LEU A 359 -5.89 -18.82 -17.82
N SER A 360 -4.89 -18.61 -16.96
CA SER A 360 -5.01 -17.73 -15.79
C SER A 360 -5.07 -16.25 -16.16
N GLY A 361 -5.57 -15.39 -15.25
CA GLY A 361 -5.64 -13.95 -15.48
C GLY A 361 -6.49 -13.56 -16.69
N ASN A 362 -7.71 -14.08 -16.78
CA ASN A 362 -8.68 -13.84 -17.85
C ASN A 362 -10.07 -13.53 -17.24
N GLU A 363 -11.10 -13.41 -18.08
CA GLU A 363 -12.48 -13.11 -17.68
C GLU A 363 -13.41 -14.35 -17.76
N LEU A 364 -12.84 -15.57 -17.79
CA LEU A 364 -13.55 -16.83 -18.04
C LEU A 364 -14.60 -17.13 -16.96
N GLU A 365 -15.81 -17.50 -17.39
CA GLU A 365 -16.96 -17.84 -16.55
C GLU A 365 -17.32 -19.35 -16.63
N GLY A 366 -18.55 -19.70 -16.23
CA GLY A 366 -19.06 -21.07 -16.29
C GLY A 366 -18.54 -21.95 -15.15
N LYS A 367 -18.33 -23.24 -15.44
CA LYS A 367 -17.76 -24.24 -14.51
C LYS A 367 -16.49 -24.82 -15.12
N ILE A 368 -15.59 -25.33 -14.28
CA ILE A 368 -14.49 -26.20 -14.72
C ILE A 368 -15.12 -27.47 -15.35
N PRO A 369 -14.80 -27.83 -16.61
CA PRO A 369 -15.29 -29.05 -17.23
C PRO A 369 -14.71 -30.29 -16.54
N GLU A 370 -15.53 -31.32 -16.32
CA GLU A 370 -15.06 -32.60 -15.79
C GLU A 370 -14.26 -33.38 -16.84
N GLU A 371 -14.49 -33.08 -18.12
CA GLU A 371 -13.77 -33.59 -19.27
C GLU A 371 -12.25 -33.29 -19.22
N LEU A 372 -11.81 -32.23 -18.52
CA LEU A 372 -10.38 -31.95 -18.28
C LEU A 372 -9.70 -33.07 -17.47
N GLY A 373 -10.45 -33.82 -16.65
CA GLY A 373 -9.93 -34.97 -15.91
C GLY A 373 -9.52 -36.16 -16.78
N GLY A 374 -9.83 -36.12 -18.09
CA GLY A 374 -9.37 -37.09 -19.08
C GLY A 374 -7.93 -36.88 -19.58
N LEU A 375 -7.30 -35.74 -19.27
CA LEU A 375 -5.98 -35.34 -19.78
C LEU A 375 -4.85 -36.07 -19.06
N ARG A 376 -4.45 -37.23 -19.60
CA ARG A 376 -3.54 -38.19 -18.94
C ARG A 376 -2.11 -37.70 -18.77
N GLU A 377 -1.60 -36.89 -19.70
CA GLU A 377 -0.26 -36.31 -19.63
C GLU A 377 -0.21 -34.95 -18.92
N LEU A 378 -1.34 -34.42 -18.43
CA LEU A 378 -1.40 -33.08 -17.85
C LEU A 378 -0.56 -32.99 -16.57
N VAL A 379 0.39 -32.05 -16.54
CA VAL A 379 1.29 -31.77 -15.41
C VAL A 379 0.91 -30.45 -14.73
N TYR A 380 0.50 -29.45 -15.51
CA TYR A 380 0.09 -28.11 -15.05
C TYR A 380 -1.34 -27.79 -15.50
N LEU A 381 -2.22 -27.53 -14.55
CA LEU A 381 -3.55 -26.95 -14.77
C LEU A 381 -3.66 -25.63 -14.00
N VAL A 382 -3.58 -24.51 -14.72
CA VAL A 382 -3.49 -23.16 -14.15
C VAL A 382 -4.67 -22.33 -14.66
N LEU A 383 -5.67 -22.14 -13.80
CA LEU A 383 -6.92 -21.40 -14.08
C LEU A 383 -7.13 -20.21 -13.13
N SER A 384 -6.13 -19.88 -12.31
CA SER A 384 -6.19 -18.80 -11.31
C SER A 384 -6.55 -17.43 -11.89
N GLY A 385 -7.22 -16.57 -11.12
CA GLY A 385 -7.54 -15.20 -11.55
C GLY A 385 -8.52 -15.17 -12.71
N ASN A 386 -9.68 -15.83 -12.53
CA ASN A 386 -10.79 -15.88 -13.47
C ASN A 386 -12.12 -15.72 -12.71
N ASN A 387 -13.23 -15.88 -13.42
CA ASN A 387 -14.60 -15.79 -12.91
C ASN A 387 -15.28 -17.19 -12.91
N LEU A 388 -14.50 -18.26 -12.70
CA LEU A 388 -15.02 -19.63 -12.72
C LEU A 388 -15.91 -19.90 -11.50
N THR A 389 -17.02 -20.61 -11.70
CA THR A 389 -18.05 -20.84 -10.68
C THR A 389 -18.38 -22.32 -10.48
N GLY A 390 -19.13 -22.62 -9.41
CA GLY A 390 -19.55 -23.97 -9.07
C GLY A 390 -18.46 -24.76 -8.36
N THR A 391 -18.63 -26.08 -8.29
CA THR A 391 -17.77 -26.99 -7.52
C THR A 391 -16.55 -27.46 -8.31
N LEU A 392 -15.46 -27.71 -7.62
CA LEU A 392 -14.30 -28.44 -8.14
C LEU A 392 -14.74 -29.86 -8.58
N PRO A 393 -14.60 -30.27 -9.85
CA PRO A 393 -15.17 -31.55 -10.32
C PRO A 393 -14.53 -32.78 -9.63
N PRO A 394 -15.32 -33.68 -9.02
CA PRO A 394 -14.78 -34.90 -8.41
C PRO A 394 -14.03 -35.81 -9.40
N GLY A 395 -14.45 -35.82 -10.67
CA GLY A 395 -13.79 -36.57 -11.74
C GLY A 395 -12.43 -36.02 -12.20
N LEU A 396 -12.03 -34.81 -11.79
CA LEU A 396 -10.83 -34.13 -12.31
C LEU A 396 -9.54 -34.95 -12.13
N CYS A 397 -9.45 -35.76 -11.07
CA CYS A 397 -8.29 -36.60 -10.78
C CYS A 397 -8.44 -38.08 -11.20
N VAL A 398 -9.49 -38.46 -11.94
CA VAL A 398 -9.76 -39.87 -12.27
C VAL A 398 -8.81 -40.43 -13.33
N HIS A 399 -8.35 -39.62 -14.29
CA HIS A 399 -7.32 -40.03 -15.27
C HIS A 399 -6.12 -39.08 -15.37
N ALA A 400 -6.16 -37.88 -14.77
CA ALA A 400 -5.05 -36.93 -14.71
C ALA A 400 -3.98 -37.31 -13.66
N THR A 401 -3.49 -38.56 -13.69
CA THR A 401 -2.53 -39.09 -12.70
C THR A 401 -1.16 -38.41 -12.74
N SER A 402 -0.84 -37.71 -13.83
CA SER A 402 0.42 -36.98 -14.04
C SER A 402 0.42 -35.56 -13.45
N LEU A 403 -0.70 -35.10 -12.90
CA LEU A 403 -0.88 -33.71 -12.48
C LEU A 403 -0.02 -33.38 -11.25
N GLU A 404 0.93 -32.46 -11.42
CA GLU A 404 1.83 -31.98 -10.36
C GLU A 404 1.40 -30.61 -9.81
N HIS A 405 0.77 -29.76 -10.63
CA HIS A 405 0.36 -28.41 -10.24
C HIS A 405 -1.11 -28.15 -10.59
N LEU A 406 -1.94 -27.93 -9.57
CA LEU A 406 -3.35 -27.52 -9.71
C LEU A 406 -3.54 -26.13 -9.06
N MET A 407 -3.70 -25.11 -9.89
CA MET A 407 -3.80 -23.70 -9.48
C MET A 407 -5.13 -23.10 -9.93
N LEU A 408 -6.06 -22.92 -9.00
CA LEU A 408 -7.44 -22.46 -9.23
C LEU A 408 -7.78 -21.19 -8.43
N SER A 409 -6.78 -20.56 -7.84
CA SER A 409 -6.96 -19.48 -6.87
C SER A 409 -7.47 -18.17 -7.46
N THR A 410 -8.20 -17.39 -6.67
CA THR A 410 -8.83 -16.13 -7.13
C THR A 410 -9.87 -16.41 -8.22
N ASN A 411 -10.92 -17.12 -7.82
CA ASN A 411 -12.09 -17.50 -8.62
C ASN A 411 -13.36 -17.44 -7.74
N ARG A 412 -14.52 -17.79 -8.30
CA ARG A 412 -15.81 -17.88 -7.60
C ARG A 412 -16.24 -19.34 -7.36
N LEU A 413 -15.29 -20.25 -7.13
CA LEU A 413 -15.58 -21.68 -6.88
C LEU A 413 -16.21 -21.87 -5.49
N THR A 414 -17.10 -22.85 -5.37
CA THR A 414 -17.96 -23.09 -4.19
C THR A 414 -18.03 -24.57 -3.80
N GLY A 415 -18.63 -24.86 -2.64
CA GLY A 415 -18.83 -26.21 -2.14
C GLY A 415 -17.60 -26.76 -1.41
N GLU A 416 -17.64 -28.05 -1.07
CA GLU A 416 -16.54 -28.70 -0.33
C GLU A 416 -15.39 -29.11 -1.25
N ILE A 417 -14.18 -29.21 -0.68
CA ILE A 417 -13.01 -29.75 -1.38
C ILE A 417 -13.21 -31.28 -1.53
N PRO A 418 -13.28 -31.86 -2.74
CA PRO A 418 -13.61 -33.27 -2.89
C PRO A 418 -12.42 -34.16 -2.50
N PRO A 419 -12.62 -35.23 -1.70
CA PRO A 419 -11.55 -36.17 -1.34
C PRO A 419 -11.00 -36.95 -2.55
N GLY A 420 -11.71 -36.94 -3.69
CA GLY A 420 -11.22 -37.50 -4.96
C GLY A 420 -9.92 -36.88 -5.48
N LEU A 421 -9.50 -35.71 -4.98
CA LEU A 421 -8.21 -35.11 -5.32
C LEU A 421 -7.01 -36.00 -4.99
N THR A 422 -7.11 -36.95 -4.05
CA THR A 422 -5.99 -37.88 -3.76
C THR A 422 -5.62 -38.80 -4.92
N LYS A 423 -6.48 -38.91 -5.94
CA LYS A 423 -6.17 -39.67 -7.17
C LYS A 423 -5.15 -38.98 -8.08
N CYS A 424 -4.95 -37.66 -7.93
CA CYS A 424 -3.81 -36.97 -8.52
C CYS A 424 -2.55 -37.17 -7.64
N SER A 425 -2.07 -38.41 -7.52
CA SER A 425 -0.97 -38.80 -6.60
C SER A 425 0.37 -38.13 -6.89
N SER A 426 0.51 -37.49 -8.04
CA SER A 426 1.70 -36.73 -8.44
C SER A 426 1.69 -35.27 -7.94
N LEU A 427 0.60 -34.80 -7.32
CA LEU A 427 0.45 -33.41 -6.89
C LEU A 427 1.60 -32.96 -5.97
N ARG A 428 2.24 -31.88 -6.38
CA ARG A 428 3.22 -31.10 -5.63
C ARG A 428 2.62 -29.80 -5.13
N GLN A 429 1.79 -29.14 -5.94
CA GLN A 429 1.17 -27.86 -5.59
C GLN A 429 -0.35 -27.88 -5.78
N LEU A 430 -1.07 -27.55 -4.70
CA LEU A 430 -2.53 -27.39 -4.70
C LEU A 430 -2.87 -26.00 -4.17
N ASP A 431 -3.25 -25.09 -5.08
CA ASP A 431 -3.68 -23.73 -4.75
C ASP A 431 -5.17 -23.52 -5.06
N LEU A 432 -5.97 -23.54 -4.00
CA LEU A 432 -7.41 -23.26 -3.98
C LEU A 432 -7.73 -21.95 -3.25
N ALA A 433 -6.73 -21.11 -3.00
CA ALA A 433 -6.88 -19.88 -2.23
C ALA A 433 -7.85 -18.87 -2.88
N ASN A 434 -8.36 -17.90 -2.10
CA ASN A 434 -9.16 -16.80 -2.62
C ASN A 434 -10.39 -17.28 -3.44
N ASN A 435 -11.20 -18.15 -2.84
CA ASN A 435 -12.40 -18.72 -3.45
C ASN A 435 -13.55 -18.68 -2.41
N SER A 436 -14.63 -19.42 -2.66
CA SER A 436 -15.76 -19.59 -1.73
C SER A 436 -15.95 -21.07 -1.34
N PHE A 437 -14.86 -21.83 -1.21
CA PHE A 437 -14.92 -23.21 -0.71
C PHE A 437 -15.42 -23.26 0.74
N THR A 438 -16.27 -24.24 1.02
CA THR A 438 -16.96 -24.47 2.30
C THR A 438 -16.63 -25.85 2.86
N GLY A 439 -17.28 -26.25 3.95
CA GLY A 439 -17.09 -27.58 4.54
C GLY A 439 -15.83 -27.69 5.37
N ARG A 440 -15.22 -28.88 5.41
CA ARG A 440 -13.97 -29.16 6.14
C ARG A 440 -12.81 -29.38 5.17
N ILE A 441 -11.59 -29.23 5.67
CA ILE A 441 -10.40 -29.74 4.97
C ILE A 441 -10.46 -31.28 5.01
N PRO A 442 -10.44 -32.00 3.87
CA PRO A 442 -10.44 -33.46 3.86
C PRO A 442 -9.18 -34.02 4.54
N ALA A 443 -9.34 -35.08 5.33
CA ALA A 443 -8.22 -35.77 5.97
C ALA A 443 -7.37 -36.53 4.95
N GLU A 444 -8.01 -36.98 3.89
CA GLU A 444 -7.51 -37.69 2.73
C GLU A 444 -6.41 -36.89 2.02
N LEU A 445 -6.41 -35.55 2.06
CA LEU A 445 -5.30 -34.74 1.51
C LEU A 445 -3.93 -35.09 2.13
N GLY A 446 -3.89 -35.71 3.31
CA GLY A 446 -2.67 -36.27 3.92
C GLY A 446 -2.08 -37.49 3.21
N GLU A 447 -2.76 -38.05 2.20
CA GLU A 447 -2.25 -39.13 1.34
C GLU A 447 -1.33 -38.62 0.22
N LEU A 448 -1.39 -37.33 -0.12
CA LEU A 448 -0.61 -36.71 -1.21
C LEU A 448 0.85 -36.48 -0.82
N GLY A 449 1.62 -37.54 -0.52
CA GLY A 449 2.96 -37.46 0.06
C GLY A 449 4.02 -36.65 -0.73
N ASN A 450 3.77 -36.33 -2.00
CA ASN A 450 4.61 -35.47 -2.85
C ASN A 450 4.33 -33.97 -2.70
N LEU A 451 3.28 -33.57 -1.96
CA LEU A 451 2.79 -32.20 -1.89
C LEU A 451 3.80 -31.29 -1.16
N THR A 452 4.36 -30.31 -1.89
CA THR A 452 5.25 -29.27 -1.38
C THR A 452 4.48 -28.02 -0.95
N ASP A 453 3.36 -27.71 -1.58
CA ASP A 453 2.62 -26.47 -1.33
C ASP A 453 1.10 -26.71 -1.26
N LEU A 454 0.48 -26.34 -0.13
CA LEU A 454 -0.96 -26.41 0.11
C LEU A 454 -1.50 -25.04 0.51
N LEU A 455 -2.22 -24.39 -0.41
CA LEU A 455 -2.80 -23.06 -0.23
C LEU A 455 -4.33 -23.13 -0.28
N LEU A 456 -4.97 -23.01 0.90
CA LEU A 456 -6.42 -23.04 1.07
C LEU A 456 -6.98 -21.74 1.69
N ASN A 457 -6.12 -20.73 1.86
CA ASN A 457 -6.43 -19.49 2.54
C ASN A 457 -7.50 -18.61 1.84
N ASN A 458 -8.17 -17.75 2.61
CA ASN A 458 -9.20 -16.81 2.13
C ASN A 458 -10.34 -17.56 1.41
N ASN A 459 -11.00 -18.43 2.18
CA ASN A 459 -12.16 -19.24 1.80
C ASN A 459 -13.20 -19.18 2.94
N SER A 460 -14.15 -20.13 2.98
CA SER A 460 -15.12 -20.32 4.07
C SER A 460 -15.03 -21.73 4.67
N LEU A 461 -13.80 -22.27 4.78
CA LEU A 461 -13.54 -23.59 5.35
C LEU A 461 -13.72 -23.57 6.88
N THR A 462 -14.17 -24.70 7.44
CA THR A 462 -14.60 -24.82 8.83
C THR A 462 -14.10 -26.12 9.49
N GLY A 463 -14.27 -26.22 10.81
CA GLY A 463 -13.81 -27.38 11.59
C GLY A 463 -12.30 -27.38 11.82
N SER A 464 -11.75 -28.52 12.25
CA SER A 464 -10.35 -28.62 12.66
C SER A 464 -9.39 -28.98 11.53
N ILE A 465 -8.17 -28.47 11.62
CA ILE A 465 -7.03 -28.89 10.78
C ILE A 465 -6.81 -30.41 10.99
N PRO A 466 -6.85 -31.25 9.92
CA PRO A 466 -6.68 -32.69 10.08
C PRO A 466 -5.24 -33.07 10.50
N PRO A 467 -5.05 -33.96 11.50
CA PRO A 467 -3.72 -34.44 11.90
C PRO A 467 -3.01 -35.21 10.77
N HIS A 468 -3.77 -35.78 9.84
CA HIS A 468 -3.28 -36.48 8.65
C HIS A 468 -2.41 -35.60 7.74
N LEU A 469 -2.60 -34.28 7.72
CA LEU A 469 -1.71 -33.36 7.00
C LEU A 469 -0.26 -33.41 7.52
N GLY A 470 -0.04 -33.85 8.76
CA GLY A 470 1.29 -34.12 9.31
C GLY A 470 2.04 -35.28 8.63
N ASN A 471 1.40 -36.06 7.75
CA ASN A 471 2.08 -37.10 6.97
C ASN A 471 2.76 -36.56 5.69
N LEU A 472 2.51 -35.29 5.32
CA LEU A 472 3.04 -34.65 4.11
C LEU A 472 4.52 -34.25 4.28
N SER A 473 5.42 -35.23 4.32
CA SER A 473 6.84 -35.03 4.65
C SER A 473 7.63 -34.15 3.66
N ALA A 474 7.10 -33.94 2.45
CA ALA A 474 7.63 -33.01 1.44
C ALA A 474 7.12 -31.55 1.59
N LEU A 475 6.17 -31.28 2.49
CA LEU A 475 5.47 -29.99 2.56
C LEU A 475 6.40 -28.86 3.04
N GLN A 476 6.46 -27.80 2.23
CA GLN A 476 7.28 -26.60 2.43
C GLN A 476 6.39 -25.38 2.74
N THR A 477 5.21 -25.29 2.14
CA THR A 477 4.26 -24.18 2.31
C THR A 477 2.89 -24.70 2.75
N LEU A 478 2.36 -24.18 3.87
CA LEU A 478 1.00 -24.41 4.31
C LEU A 478 0.31 -23.09 4.69
N THR A 479 -0.68 -22.67 3.91
CA THR A 479 -1.44 -21.43 4.13
C THR A 479 -2.94 -21.70 4.25
N LEU A 480 -3.47 -21.53 5.47
CA LEU A 480 -4.87 -21.78 5.83
C LEU A 480 -5.60 -20.53 6.37
N PHE A 481 -4.93 -19.38 6.34
CA PHE A 481 -5.41 -18.10 6.91
C PHE A 481 -6.73 -17.57 6.29
N HIS A 482 -7.44 -16.67 6.98
CA HIS A 482 -8.80 -16.20 6.58
C HIS A 482 -9.74 -17.37 6.25
N ASN A 483 -10.10 -18.13 7.27
CA ASN A 483 -11.12 -19.19 7.24
C ASN A 483 -11.86 -19.23 8.59
N GLY A 484 -12.82 -20.15 8.74
CA GLY A 484 -13.50 -20.47 10.00
C GLY A 484 -12.95 -21.71 10.69
N LEU A 485 -11.64 -21.97 10.61
CA LEU A 485 -11.04 -23.18 11.21
C LEU A 485 -10.96 -23.06 12.73
N THR A 486 -11.21 -24.16 13.42
CA THR A 486 -11.39 -24.25 14.89
C THR A 486 -10.52 -25.34 15.52
N GLY A 487 -10.36 -25.35 16.84
CA GLY A 487 -9.62 -26.41 17.54
C GLY A 487 -8.10 -26.21 17.51
N GLY A 488 -7.35 -27.22 17.95
CA GLY A 488 -5.90 -27.12 18.14
C GLY A 488 -5.06 -27.34 16.88
N LEU A 489 -3.82 -26.86 16.92
CA LEU A 489 -2.78 -27.20 15.95
C LEU A 489 -2.34 -28.67 16.15
N PRO A 490 -2.39 -29.56 15.14
CA PRO A 490 -2.05 -30.97 15.34
C PRO A 490 -0.60 -31.20 15.77
N THR A 491 -0.40 -32.11 16.71
CA THR A 491 0.93 -32.49 17.22
C THR A 491 1.80 -33.16 16.15
N GLU A 492 1.13 -33.81 15.19
CA GLU A 492 1.63 -34.53 14.04
C GLU A 492 2.41 -33.61 13.08
N PHE A 493 2.17 -32.29 13.14
CA PHE A 493 2.93 -31.32 12.35
C PHE A 493 4.43 -31.35 12.71
N ALA A 494 4.80 -31.87 13.89
CA ALA A 494 6.20 -32.12 14.28
C ALA A 494 6.97 -33.09 13.35
N LYS A 495 6.28 -33.77 12.42
CA LYS A 495 6.88 -34.58 11.35
C LYS A 495 7.29 -33.78 10.11
N LEU A 496 6.79 -32.55 9.94
CA LEU A 496 6.92 -31.73 8.72
C LEU A 496 8.30 -31.05 8.66
N GLY A 497 9.36 -31.86 8.58
CA GLY A 497 10.75 -31.39 8.66
C GLY A 497 11.17 -30.39 7.58
N GLN A 498 10.53 -30.42 6.40
CA GLN A 498 10.80 -29.51 5.28
C GLN A 498 9.99 -28.21 5.32
N LEU A 499 9.08 -28.04 6.29
CA LEU A 499 8.14 -26.91 6.32
C LEU A 499 8.87 -25.58 6.53
N GLN A 500 8.71 -24.65 5.59
CA GLN A 500 9.34 -23.33 5.59
C GLN A 500 8.37 -22.21 5.95
N MET A 501 7.10 -22.34 5.58
CA MET A 501 6.06 -21.34 5.78
C MET A 501 4.78 -21.97 6.35
N LEU A 502 4.32 -21.45 7.49
CA LEU A 502 3.08 -21.87 8.14
C LEU A 502 2.25 -20.64 8.53
N TYR A 503 1.22 -20.33 7.74
CA TYR A 503 0.34 -19.19 7.97
C TYR A 503 -1.10 -19.64 8.27
N LEU A 504 -1.52 -19.44 9.52
CA LEU A 504 -2.82 -19.89 10.06
C LEU A 504 -3.68 -18.72 10.57
N TYR A 505 -3.25 -17.48 10.32
CA TYR A 505 -3.86 -16.28 10.89
C TYR A 505 -5.33 -16.04 10.52
N GLU A 506 -6.03 -15.26 11.35
CA GLU A 506 -7.44 -14.88 11.17
C GLU A 506 -8.32 -16.12 10.93
N ASN A 507 -8.28 -17.00 11.94
CA ASN A 507 -9.09 -18.20 12.11
C ASN A 507 -9.62 -18.23 13.57
N GLN A 508 -10.18 -19.35 14.02
CA GLN A 508 -10.70 -19.57 15.36
C GLN A 508 -9.95 -20.73 16.06
N LEU A 509 -8.66 -20.91 15.75
CA LEU A 509 -7.82 -21.96 16.33
C LEU A 509 -7.55 -21.68 17.82
N SER A 510 -7.49 -22.72 18.63
CA SER A 510 -7.61 -22.64 20.09
C SER A 510 -6.75 -23.69 20.81
N GLY A 511 -6.43 -23.46 22.09
CA GLY A 511 -5.60 -24.38 22.86
C GLY A 511 -4.10 -24.07 22.71
N GLU A 512 -3.24 -24.95 23.19
CA GLU A 512 -1.79 -24.67 23.24
C GLU A 512 -1.08 -24.90 21.91
N ILE A 513 0.00 -24.15 21.67
CA ILE A 513 0.91 -24.39 20.54
C ILE A 513 1.79 -25.62 20.90
N PRO A 514 1.77 -26.73 20.13
CA PRO A 514 2.49 -27.95 20.53
C PRO A 514 4.01 -27.75 20.56
N LEU A 515 4.67 -28.26 21.62
CA LEU A 515 6.14 -28.31 21.74
C LEU A 515 6.83 -28.94 20.51
N GLY A 516 6.14 -29.84 19.80
CA GLY A 516 6.64 -30.48 18.58
C GLY A 516 6.91 -29.53 17.40
N ILE A 517 6.36 -28.31 17.38
CA ILE A 517 6.59 -27.35 16.30
C ILE A 517 8.09 -27.01 16.10
N GLY A 518 8.87 -27.05 17.19
CA GLY A 518 10.33 -26.86 17.17
C GLY A 518 11.13 -28.00 16.50
N ASN A 519 10.48 -29.04 15.99
CA ASN A 519 11.11 -30.06 15.15
C ASN A 519 11.04 -29.72 13.64
N CYS A 520 10.23 -28.75 13.23
CA CYS A 520 10.08 -28.31 11.84
C CYS A 520 11.23 -27.36 11.48
N THR A 521 12.48 -27.84 11.53
CA THR A 521 13.69 -27.01 11.60
C THR A 521 13.90 -26.06 10.42
N SER A 522 13.28 -26.33 9.27
CA SER A 522 13.31 -25.46 8.09
C SER A 522 12.39 -24.24 8.16
N LEU A 523 11.59 -24.06 9.23
CA LEU A 523 10.62 -22.97 9.35
C LEU A 523 11.32 -21.60 9.33
N GLN A 524 10.98 -20.81 8.31
CA GLN A 524 11.40 -19.41 8.13
C GLN A 524 10.27 -18.43 8.50
N TYR A 525 9.00 -18.82 8.33
CA TYR A 525 7.85 -17.93 8.55
C TYR A 525 6.74 -18.64 9.32
N LEU A 526 6.35 -18.10 10.48
CA LEU A 526 5.27 -18.60 11.33
C LEU A 526 4.37 -17.44 11.75
N ASP A 527 3.13 -17.43 11.26
CA ASP A 527 2.11 -16.41 11.62
C ASP A 527 0.78 -17.05 12.04
N PHE A 528 0.45 -16.90 13.32
CA PHE A 528 -0.77 -17.36 13.98
C PHE A 528 -1.66 -16.18 14.44
N PHE A 529 -1.49 -14.99 13.87
CA PHE A 529 -2.24 -13.78 14.21
C PHE A 529 -3.75 -14.00 14.37
N GLY A 530 -4.36 -13.37 15.38
CA GLY A 530 -5.82 -13.22 15.41
C GLY A 530 -6.55 -14.55 15.51
N ASN A 531 -6.09 -15.39 16.43
CA ASN A 531 -6.66 -16.69 16.78
C ASN A 531 -7.02 -16.68 18.29
N GLN A 532 -7.23 -17.86 18.87
CA GLN A 532 -7.58 -18.08 20.27
C GLN A 532 -6.58 -19.03 20.97
N PHE A 533 -5.31 -19.08 20.51
CA PHE A 533 -4.29 -19.93 21.12
C PHE A 533 -4.02 -19.53 22.59
N THR A 534 -3.78 -20.51 23.44
CA THR A 534 -3.58 -20.37 24.90
C THR A 534 -2.30 -21.06 25.35
N GLY A 535 -2.06 -21.16 26.66
CA GLY A 535 -0.84 -21.77 27.22
C GLY A 535 0.34 -20.80 27.11
N SER A 536 1.57 -21.34 27.08
CA SER A 536 2.80 -20.55 26.94
C SER A 536 3.44 -20.69 25.57
N ILE A 537 4.32 -19.74 25.22
CA ILE A 537 5.12 -19.81 23.99
C ILE A 537 6.10 -20.99 24.13
N PRO A 538 6.12 -21.96 23.18
CA PRO A 538 6.96 -23.15 23.32
C PRO A 538 8.46 -22.84 23.32
N VAL A 539 9.17 -23.25 24.37
CA VAL A 539 10.64 -23.15 24.48
C VAL A 539 11.39 -23.81 23.31
N SER A 540 10.73 -24.76 22.63
CA SER A 540 11.25 -25.47 21.46
C SER A 540 11.29 -24.62 20.18
N LEU A 541 10.59 -23.48 20.11
CA LEU A 541 10.73 -22.53 18.98
C LEU A 541 12.17 -22.04 18.82
N GLY A 542 12.94 -21.96 19.93
CA GLY A 542 14.38 -21.70 19.94
C GLY A 542 15.27 -22.77 19.28
N ARG A 543 14.69 -23.77 18.60
CA ARG A 543 15.37 -24.68 17.68
C ARG A 543 15.33 -24.20 16.22
N LEU A 544 14.39 -23.31 15.88
CA LEU A 544 14.13 -22.85 14.52
C LEU A 544 15.14 -21.76 14.12
N ARG A 545 16.39 -22.16 13.85
CA ARG A 545 17.51 -21.25 13.58
C ARG A 545 17.35 -20.42 12.30
N ASP A 546 16.57 -20.94 11.35
CA ASP A 546 16.28 -20.26 10.08
C ASP A 546 15.09 -19.28 10.17
N LEU A 547 14.39 -19.22 11.31
CA LEU A 547 13.19 -18.40 11.51
C LEU A 547 13.46 -16.90 11.31
N ARG A 548 12.68 -16.27 10.42
CA ARG A 548 12.76 -14.86 10.03
C ARG A 548 11.59 -14.03 10.56
N LEU A 549 10.43 -14.65 10.66
CA LEU A 549 9.18 -14.04 11.15
C LEU A 549 8.53 -14.97 12.17
N LEU A 550 8.33 -14.45 13.38
CA LEU A 550 7.50 -15.05 14.43
C LEU A 550 6.42 -14.04 14.83
N HIS A 551 5.19 -14.28 14.41
CA HIS A 551 4.06 -13.39 14.65
C HIS A 551 2.92 -14.16 15.33
N LEU A 552 2.78 -13.97 16.64
CA LEU A 552 1.81 -14.64 17.53
C LEU A 552 0.79 -13.67 18.14
N ARG A 553 0.79 -12.42 17.67
CA ARG A 553 -0.05 -11.33 18.18
C ARG A 553 -1.54 -11.65 18.18
N GLN A 554 -2.29 -11.06 19.10
CA GLN A 554 -3.75 -11.20 19.19
C GLN A 554 -4.16 -12.66 19.43
N ASN A 555 -3.68 -13.22 20.54
CA ASN A 555 -3.97 -14.56 21.04
C ASN A 555 -4.09 -14.54 22.58
N GLY A 556 -4.48 -15.65 23.20
CA GLY A 556 -4.56 -15.82 24.65
C GLY A 556 -3.27 -16.37 25.29
N LEU A 557 -2.08 -16.11 24.73
CA LEU A 557 -0.82 -16.68 25.23
C LEU A 557 -0.39 -16.04 26.55
N THR A 558 0.21 -16.84 27.43
CA THR A 558 0.53 -16.53 28.83
C THR A 558 1.96 -16.96 29.19
N GLY A 559 2.39 -16.70 30.43
CA GLY A 559 3.72 -17.08 30.91
C GLY A 559 4.80 -16.10 30.46
N GLU A 560 6.04 -16.58 30.39
CA GLU A 560 7.22 -15.75 30.04
C GLU A 560 7.64 -15.92 28.58
N ILE A 561 8.36 -14.94 28.04
CA ILE A 561 8.98 -15.05 26.71
C ILE A 561 10.18 -16.02 26.83
N PRO A 562 10.24 -17.12 26.05
CA PRO A 562 11.33 -18.07 26.17
C PRO A 562 12.68 -17.47 25.76
N GLY A 563 13.65 -17.46 26.68
CA GLY A 563 15.02 -17.04 26.37
C GLY A 563 15.70 -17.88 25.27
N THR A 564 15.20 -19.08 24.99
CA THR A 564 15.66 -19.92 23.87
C THR A 564 15.38 -19.29 22.50
N LEU A 565 14.45 -18.33 22.37
CA LEU A 565 14.22 -17.59 21.12
C LEU A 565 15.45 -16.79 20.66
N GLY A 566 16.38 -16.46 21.55
CA GLY A 566 17.66 -15.83 21.21
C GLY A 566 18.55 -16.63 20.24
N ASN A 567 18.29 -17.94 20.08
CA ASN A 567 18.97 -18.82 19.12
C ASN A 567 18.50 -18.59 17.66
N CYS A 568 17.40 -17.89 17.45
CA CYS A 568 16.80 -17.67 16.12
C CYS A 568 17.49 -16.48 15.41
N HIS A 569 18.81 -16.51 15.25
CA HIS A 569 19.62 -15.35 14.84
C HIS A 569 19.22 -14.66 13.51
N ARG A 570 18.41 -15.30 12.66
CA ARG A 570 17.83 -14.73 11.42
C ARG A 570 16.51 -13.99 11.61
N LEU A 571 15.97 -13.93 12.84
CA LEU A 571 14.67 -13.34 13.13
C LEU A 571 14.70 -11.82 12.90
N ALA A 572 13.97 -11.37 11.89
CA ALA A 572 13.82 -9.97 11.52
C ALA A 572 12.56 -9.33 12.09
N ILE A 573 11.50 -10.13 12.30
CA ILE A 573 10.23 -9.69 12.89
C ILE A 573 9.86 -10.62 14.04
N LEU A 574 9.76 -10.03 15.24
CA LEU A 574 9.20 -10.66 16.44
C LEU A 574 8.00 -9.84 16.90
N ASP A 575 6.80 -10.39 16.73
CA ASP A 575 5.55 -9.79 17.22
C ASP A 575 4.81 -10.75 18.14
N LEU A 576 4.81 -10.41 19.43
CA LEU A 576 4.11 -11.11 20.50
C LEU A 576 3.14 -10.16 21.23
N ALA A 577 2.80 -9.02 20.62
CA ALA A 577 1.91 -8.03 21.23
C ALA A 577 0.50 -8.58 21.44
N ASP A 578 -0.38 -7.82 22.10
CA ASP A 578 -1.80 -8.17 22.29
C ASP A 578 -1.99 -9.62 22.78
N ASN A 579 -1.36 -9.94 23.91
CA ASN A 579 -1.39 -11.25 24.57
C ASN A 579 -1.45 -11.05 26.10
N LEU A 580 -1.24 -12.11 26.88
CA LEU A 580 -1.22 -12.09 28.35
C LEU A 580 0.16 -12.49 28.90
N LEU A 581 1.24 -12.15 28.17
CA LEU A 581 2.62 -12.48 28.53
C LEU A 581 3.10 -11.66 29.74
N SER A 582 4.07 -12.21 30.45
CA SER A 582 4.54 -11.74 31.75
C SER A 582 6.04 -12.02 31.94
N GLY A 583 6.61 -11.63 33.08
CA GLY A 583 8.04 -11.75 33.32
C GLY A 583 8.86 -10.69 32.56
N GLY A 584 10.18 -10.88 32.51
CA GLY A 584 11.10 -9.96 31.86
C GLY A 584 11.31 -10.23 30.37
N ILE A 585 11.91 -9.27 29.67
CA ILE A 585 12.48 -9.49 28.34
C ILE A 585 13.79 -10.29 28.52
N PRO A 586 13.99 -11.46 27.89
CA PRO A 586 15.22 -12.24 28.09
C PRO A 586 16.45 -11.57 27.46
N ALA A 587 17.56 -11.51 28.21
CA ALA A 587 18.85 -10.98 27.74
C ALA A 587 19.37 -11.65 26.45
N THR A 588 19.06 -12.94 26.27
CA THR A 588 19.40 -13.70 25.07
C THR A 588 18.74 -13.18 23.78
N LEU A 589 17.68 -12.36 23.86
CA LEU A 589 17.13 -11.70 22.66
C LEU A 589 18.10 -10.67 22.05
N GLY A 590 19.10 -10.20 22.81
CA GLY A 590 20.20 -9.40 22.27
C GLY A 590 21.04 -10.12 21.20
N SER A 591 20.98 -11.46 21.15
CA SER A 591 21.63 -12.26 20.09
C SER A 591 20.84 -12.28 18.76
N LEU A 592 19.77 -11.50 18.65
CA LEU A 592 18.97 -11.34 17.42
C LEU A 592 19.45 -10.13 16.61
N GLU A 593 20.68 -10.18 16.11
CA GLU A 593 21.30 -9.09 15.35
C GLU A 593 20.54 -8.76 14.04
N SER A 594 19.77 -9.71 13.50
CA SER A 594 18.90 -9.51 12.33
C SER A 594 17.60 -8.73 12.63
N LEU A 595 17.29 -8.44 13.90
CA LEU A 595 15.98 -7.96 14.32
C LEU A 595 15.71 -6.52 13.84
N GLN A 596 14.64 -6.36 13.07
CA GLN A 596 14.19 -5.09 12.49
C GLN A 596 12.90 -4.57 13.13
N GLN A 597 12.02 -5.47 13.57
CA GLN A 597 10.73 -5.14 14.19
C GLN A 597 10.53 -5.94 15.48
N PHE A 598 10.32 -5.22 16.58
CA PHE A 598 10.19 -5.79 17.93
C PHE A 598 8.92 -5.24 18.60
N MET A 599 7.87 -6.05 18.58
CA MET A 599 6.51 -5.67 18.99
C MET A 599 6.06 -6.55 20.15
N LEU A 600 5.98 -5.98 21.35
CA LEU A 600 5.57 -6.68 22.59
C LEU A 600 4.46 -5.94 23.37
N TYR A 601 3.87 -4.90 22.77
CA TYR A 601 2.91 -4.03 23.43
C TYR A 601 1.60 -4.75 23.86
N ASN A 602 0.80 -4.12 24.72
CA ASN A 602 -0.44 -4.70 25.28
C ASN A 602 -0.22 -6.10 25.87
N ASN A 603 0.70 -6.19 26.84
CA ASN A 603 1.00 -7.41 27.59
C ASN A 603 1.08 -7.08 29.10
N SER A 604 1.78 -7.91 29.87
CA SER A 604 2.07 -7.69 31.28
C SER A 604 3.55 -7.91 31.63
N LEU A 605 4.44 -7.66 30.67
CA LEU A 605 5.90 -7.73 30.83
C LEU A 605 6.38 -6.69 31.85
N SER A 606 7.42 -7.04 32.60
CA SER A 606 7.88 -6.26 33.77
C SER A 606 9.37 -6.45 34.04
N GLY A 607 10.01 -5.43 34.62
CA GLY A 607 11.46 -5.39 34.80
C GLY A 607 12.13 -4.64 33.65
N ASP A 608 13.46 -4.60 33.68
CA ASP A 608 14.24 -3.73 32.81
C ASP A 608 14.43 -4.33 31.40
N VAL A 609 14.73 -3.48 30.42
CA VAL A 609 15.22 -3.95 29.11
C VAL A 609 16.69 -4.39 29.27
N PRO A 610 17.07 -5.62 28.89
CA PRO A 610 18.45 -6.10 29.03
C PRO A 610 19.46 -5.28 28.24
N GLY A 611 20.64 -5.06 28.80
CA GLY A 611 21.74 -4.31 28.15
C GLY A 611 22.20 -4.94 26.83
N GLU A 612 22.07 -6.26 26.71
CA GLU A 612 22.37 -7.07 25.54
C GLU A 612 21.55 -6.68 24.30
N MET A 613 20.37 -6.05 24.47
CA MET A 613 19.57 -5.53 23.36
C MET A 613 20.31 -4.47 22.53
N ALA A 614 21.37 -3.86 23.06
CA ALA A 614 22.22 -2.92 22.33
C ALA A 614 22.91 -3.56 21.10
N SER A 615 22.99 -4.88 21.02
CA SER A 615 23.47 -5.63 19.85
C SER A 615 22.48 -5.66 18.69
N CYS A 616 21.17 -5.42 18.91
CA CYS A 616 20.12 -5.38 17.88
C CYS A 616 20.14 -4.08 17.06
N ARG A 617 21.28 -3.78 16.42
CA ARG A 617 21.53 -2.50 15.71
C ARG A 617 20.67 -2.28 14.46
N ASN A 618 19.97 -3.30 13.98
CA ASN A 618 19.10 -3.23 12.79
C ASN A 618 17.65 -2.85 13.09
N LEU A 619 17.30 -2.52 14.34
CA LEU A 619 15.94 -2.17 14.74
C LEU A 619 15.41 -0.91 14.00
N THR A 620 14.37 -1.11 13.19
CA THR A 620 13.65 -0.04 12.50
C THR A 620 12.36 0.35 13.23
N ARG A 621 11.71 -0.61 13.92
CA ARG A 621 10.49 -0.38 14.69
C ARG A 621 10.51 -1.11 16.02
N VAL A 622 10.19 -0.40 17.09
CA VAL A 622 10.01 -0.95 18.44
C VAL A 622 8.67 -0.45 18.98
N ASN A 623 7.80 -1.36 19.44
CA ASN A 623 6.60 -1.02 20.20
C ASN A 623 6.48 -1.92 21.43
N LEU A 624 6.78 -1.36 22.61
CA LEU A 624 6.69 -2.02 23.91
C LEU A 624 5.56 -1.43 24.79
N SER A 625 4.70 -0.59 24.21
CA SER A 625 3.72 0.20 24.96
C SER A 625 2.74 -0.64 25.79
N ASN A 626 2.12 -0.04 26.80
CA ASN A 626 1.12 -0.70 27.64
C ASN A 626 1.65 -2.00 28.31
N ASN A 627 2.76 -1.86 29.03
CA ASN A 627 3.41 -2.91 29.82
C ASN A 627 3.81 -2.35 31.21
N LYS A 628 4.71 -3.01 31.94
CA LYS A 628 5.20 -2.61 33.28
C LYS A 628 6.74 -2.59 33.31
N LEU A 629 7.38 -2.30 32.18
CA LEU A 629 8.84 -2.29 32.03
C LEU A 629 9.45 -1.10 32.80
N THR A 630 10.63 -1.32 33.38
CA THR A 630 11.32 -0.38 34.29
C THR A 630 12.72 0.00 33.78
N GLY A 631 13.41 0.88 34.50
CA GLY A 631 14.79 1.24 34.20
C GLY A 631 14.93 2.19 33.01
N GLY A 632 16.04 2.04 32.28
CA GLY A 632 16.41 2.93 31.18
C GLY A 632 16.21 2.33 29.80
N ILE A 633 15.83 3.18 28.83
CA ILE A 633 15.57 2.78 27.44
C ILE A 633 16.85 2.68 26.58
N LEU A 634 18.02 3.06 27.13
CA LEU A 634 19.33 3.06 26.45
C LEU A 634 19.68 1.76 25.68
N PRO A 635 19.37 0.54 26.17
CA PRO A 635 19.68 -0.68 25.41
C PRO A 635 18.93 -0.81 24.07
N LEU A 636 17.84 -0.06 23.86
CA LEU A 636 17.14 0.01 22.57
C LEU A 636 17.76 1.07 21.65
N CYS A 637 18.46 2.06 22.20
CA CYS A 637 18.90 3.27 21.49
C CYS A 637 20.26 3.12 20.78
N SER A 638 20.58 1.91 20.28
CA SER A 638 21.83 1.60 19.57
C SER A 638 21.67 1.53 18.04
N SER A 639 20.45 1.56 17.51
CA SER A 639 20.21 1.62 16.07
C SER A 639 20.20 3.06 15.54
N GLU A 640 20.71 3.22 14.32
CA GLU A 640 20.70 4.45 13.52
C GLU A 640 19.62 4.38 12.40
N SER A 641 18.79 3.32 12.41
CA SER A 641 17.80 2.99 11.37
C SER A 641 16.35 3.09 11.86
N PHE A 642 16.07 3.70 13.02
CA PHE A 642 14.70 3.80 13.53
C PHE A 642 13.79 4.61 12.61
N LEU A 643 12.57 4.11 12.42
CA LEU A 643 11.44 4.77 11.75
C LEU A 643 10.34 5.14 12.76
N SER A 644 10.15 4.30 13.79
CA SER A 644 9.16 4.54 14.85
C SER A 644 9.52 3.81 16.14
N MET A 645 9.46 4.53 17.26
CA MET A 645 9.62 3.97 18.61
C MET A 645 8.44 4.38 19.49
N ASP A 646 7.71 3.39 20.03
CA ASP A 646 6.62 3.59 20.98
C ASP A 646 6.84 2.76 22.25
N LEU A 647 7.10 3.46 23.36
CA LEU A 647 7.34 2.90 24.69
C LEU A 647 6.28 3.39 25.70
N THR A 648 5.14 3.90 25.21
CA THR A 648 4.15 4.58 26.04
C THR A 648 3.52 3.70 27.11
N ASN A 649 3.04 4.30 28.21
CA ASN A 649 2.35 3.59 29.30
C ASN A 649 3.18 2.41 29.87
N ASN A 650 4.34 2.76 30.45
CA ASN A 650 5.29 1.86 31.11
C ASN A 650 5.80 2.53 32.41
N LEU A 651 6.89 2.03 32.99
CA LEU A 651 7.48 2.53 34.25
C LEU A 651 8.96 2.95 34.09
N PHE A 652 9.43 3.23 32.86
CA PHE A 652 10.81 3.67 32.60
C PHE A 652 11.12 4.98 33.33
N ASP A 653 12.22 5.04 34.07
CA ASP A 653 12.52 6.07 35.08
C ASP A 653 13.87 6.79 34.92
N SER A 654 14.68 6.39 33.94
CA SER A 654 15.96 7.04 33.59
C SER A 654 15.79 8.24 32.65
N GLU A 655 16.90 8.88 32.27
CA GLU A 655 16.91 9.96 31.27
C GLU A 655 16.70 9.44 29.83
N ILE A 656 16.26 10.32 28.94
CA ILE A 656 16.11 10.02 27.50
C ILE A 656 17.51 10.00 26.84
N PRO A 657 17.93 8.90 26.18
CA PRO A 657 19.25 8.83 25.57
C PRO A 657 19.43 9.77 24.37
N ALA A 658 20.50 10.57 24.39
CA ALA A 658 20.88 11.43 23.27
C ALA A 658 21.18 10.67 21.97
N SER A 659 21.50 9.36 22.04
CA SER A 659 21.75 8.51 20.87
C SER A 659 20.50 8.28 20.00
N LEU A 660 19.28 8.55 20.50
CA LEU A 660 18.08 8.59 19.65
C LEU A 660 18.22 9.61 18.50
N GLY A 661 18.99 10.69 18.70
CA GLY A 661 19.34 11.66 17.67
C GLY A 661 20.25 11.15 16.54
N ASN A 662 20.70 9.89 16.59
CA ASN A 662 21.49 9.25 15.53
C ASN A 662 20.62 8.48 14.51
N SER A 663 19.30 8.41 14.68
CA SER A 663 18.38 7.78 13.70
C SER A 663 17.68 8.83 12.83
N PRO A 664 18.31 9.39 11.77
CA PRO A 664 17.74 10.51 11.00
C PRO A 664 16.43 10.18 10.26
N ALA A 665 16.05 8.91 10.19
CA ALA A 665 14.79 8.43 9.61
C ALA A 665 13.62 8.31 10.61
N LEU A 666 13.83 8.66 11.89
CA LEU A 666 12.85 8.50 12.95
C LEU A 666 11.69 9.49 12.82
N GLU A 667 10.57 9.00 12.31
CA GLU A 667 9.36 9.78 12.02
C GLU A 667 8.48 9.96 13.27
N ARG A 668 8.44 8.96 14.16
CA ARG A 668 7.53 8.94 15.34
C ARG A 668 8.26 8.47 16.60
N LEU A 669 8.35 9.35 17.61
CA LEU A 669 8.91 9.02 18.93
C LEU A 669 7.84 9.23 20.00
N ARG A 670 7.44 8.15 20.68
CA ARG A 670 6.43 8.15 21.75
C ARG A 670 6.96 7.48 23.00
N LEU A 671 7.20 8.28 24.04
CA LEU A 671 7.71 7.88 25.36
C LEU A 671 6.73 8.27 26.48
N GLY A 672 5.54 8.78 26.14
CA GLY A 672 4.57 9.32 27.09
C GLY A 672 3.99 8.30 28.09
N ALA A 673 3.51 8.79 29.23
CA ALA A 673 3.06 7.98 30.38
C ALA A 673 4.14 7.00 30.87
N ASN A 674 5.25 7.55 31.34
CA ASN A 674 6.36 6.84 31.97
C ASN A 674 6.79 7.61 33.24
N ARG A 675 8.05 7.47 33.68
CA ARG A 675 8.64 8.18 34.82
C ARG A 675 9.94 8.90 34.44
N LEU A 676 10.21 9.05 33.14
CA LEU A 676 11.50 9.50 32.61
C LEU A 676 11.92 10.84 33.20
N THR A 677 13.22 10.99 33.44
CA THR A 677 13.83 12.10 34.18
C THR A 677 14.80 12.90 33.29
N GLY A 678 15.43 13.93 33.85
CA GLY A 678 16.42 14.75 33.13
C GLY A 678 15.78 15.74 32.14
N GLY A 679 16.57 16.20 31.18
CA GLY A 679 16.13 17.14 30.13
C GLY A 679 15.74 16.46 28.83
N ILE A 680 14.99 17.17 27.98
CA ILE A 680 14.76 16.75 26.59
C ILE A 680 16.11 16.85 25.83
N PRO A 681 16.65 15.79 25.22
CA PRO A 681 17.99 15.85 24.63
C PRO A 681 18.05 16.76 23.39
N PRO A 682 18.96 17.76 23.33
CA PRO A 682 19.18 18.58 22.14
C PRO A 682 19.47 17.79 20.85
N ALA A 683 20.04 16.59 20.98
CA ALA A 683 20.29 15.67 19.88
C ALA A 683 19.02 15.28 19.09
N LEU A 684 17.83 15.34 19.69
CA LEU A 684 16.56 15.12 18.98
C LEU A 684 16.33 16.14 17.84
N GLY A 685 16.95 17.33 17.90
CA GLY A 685 16.92 18.31 16.80
C GLY A 685 17.54 17.81 15.49
N ARG A 686 18.32 16.71 15.51
CA ARG A 686 18.87 16.07 14.30
C ARG A 686 17.81 15.29 13.51
N LEU A 687 16.65 15.02 14.10
CA LEU A 687 15.59 14.19 13.52
C LEU A 687 14.74 14.99 12.53
N GLY A 688 15.31 15.30 11.36
CA GLY A 688 14.70 16.17 10.36
C GLY A 688 13.34 15.70 9.83
N VAL A 689 13.04 14.39 9.91
CA VAL A 689 11.77 13.79 9.47
C VAL A 689 10.77 13.53 10.61
N LEU A 690 11.10 13.89 11.85
CA LEU A 690 10.24 13.66 13.02
C LEU A 690 8.91 14.41 12.86
N SER A 691 7.81 13.68 12.68
CA SER A 691 6.46 14.20 12.47
C SER A 691 5.63 14.23 13.76
N LEU A 692 5.91 13.31 14.69
CA LEU A 692 5.19 13.15 15.96
C LEU A 692 6.17 12.91 17.11
N LEU A 693 6.09 13.77 18.13
CA LEU A 693 6.78 13.64 19.41
C LEU A 693 5.77 13.65 20.57
N ASP A 694 5.77 12.59 21.37
CA ASP A 694 4.94 12.42 22.57
C ASP A 694 5.84 12.02 23.75
N LEU A 695 6.13 12.98 24.64
CA LEU A 695 6.88 12.78 25.89
C LEU A 695 6.00 13.05 27.12
N SER A 696 4.68 13.06 26.94
CA SER A 696 3.69 13.42 27.95
C SER A 696 3.78 12.58 29.23
N LYS A 697 3.30 13.08 30.38
CA LYS A 697 3.14 12.34 31.65
C LYS A 697 4.43 11.62 32.06
N ASN A 698 5.48 12.41 32.25
CA ASN A 698 6.80 11.98 32.69
C ASN A 698 7.30 12.93 33.81
N SER A 699 8.57 12.85 34.19
CA SER A 699 9.21 13.71 35.18
C SER A 699 10.28 14.62 34.54
N LEU A 700 10.13 14.98 33.26
CA LEU A 700 11.14 15.74 32.50
C LEU A 700 11.24 17.18 33.00
N THR A 701 12.45 17.72 32.99
CA THR A 701 12.82 19.02 33.58
C THR A 701 13.54 19.92 32.57
N GLY A 702 13.70 21.20 32.89
CA GLY A 702 14.41 22.16 32.03
C GLY A 702 13.57 22.67 30.87
N GLU A 703 14.22 23.29 29.89
CA GLU A 703 13.55 23.98 28.77
C GLU A 703 13.40 23.08 27.53
N ILE A 704 12.59 23.50 26.54
CA ILE A 704 12.49 22.82 25.24
C ILE A 704 13.68 23.28 24.35
N PRO A 705 14.58 22.38 23.88
CA PRO A 705 15.80 22.76 23.17
C PRO A 705 15.59 23.58 21.88
N GLU A 706 16.43 24.59 21.65
CA GLU A 706 16.44 25.39 20.40
C GLU A 706 16.71 24.53 19.16
N GLU A 707 17.52 23.48 19.29
CA GLU A 707 17.89 22.56 18.21
C GLU A 707 16.67 21.90 17.54
N MET A 708 15.57 21.72 18.28
CA MET A 708 14.31 21.18 17.77
C MET A 708 13.63 22.07 16.72
N ALA A 709 14.03 23.34 16.58
CA ALA A 709 13.64 24.19 15.46
C ALA A 709 14.05 23.63 14.08
N SER A 710 14.99 22.68 14.06
CA SER A 710 15.46 21.97 12.86
C SER A 710 14.50 20.86 12.39
N CYS A 711 13.63 20.35 13.28
CA CYS A 711 12.68 19.27 13.01
C CYS A 711 11.45 19.77 12.23
N ARG A 712 11.67 20.26 11.00
CA ARG A 712 10.63 20.92 10.17
C ARG A 712 9.44 20.03 9.78
N ALA A 713 9.55 18.72 9.97
CA ALA A 713 8.46 17.77 9.77
C ALA A 713 7.43 17.74 10.93
N LEU A 714 7.75 18.34 12.09
CA LEU A 714 6.92 18.24 13.30
C LEU A 714 5.50 18.78 13.05
N ALA A 715 4.53 17.87 13.19
CA ALA A 715 3.10 18.14 13.10
C ALA A 715 2.37 17.95 14.44
N HIS A 716 2.92 17.15 15.35
CA HIS A 716 2.33 16.87 16.66
C HIS A 716 3.41 16.89 17.74
N ILE A 717 3.23 17.75 18.75
CA ILE A 717 4.11 17.87 19.92
C ILE A 717 3.23 17.76 21.18
N ASP A 718 3.45 16.71 21.97
CA ASP A 718 2.76 16.48 23.24
C ASP A 718 3.79 16.30 24.38
N LEU A 719 3.91 17.31 25.23
CA LEU A 719 4.78 17.36 26.40
C LEU A 719 3.97 17.55 27.71
N ASP A 720 2.65 17.32 27.65
CA ASP A 720 1.71 17.54 28.78
C ASP A 720 2.16 16.82 30.05
N GLY A 721 2.01 17.41 31.23
CA GLY A 721 2.21 16.75 32.52
C GLY A 721 3.66 16.35 32.79
N ASN A 722 4.55 17.34 32.80
CA ASN A 722 5.98 17.21 33.09
C ASN A 722 6.40 18.30 34.12
N HIS A 723 7.70 18.54 34.26
CA HIS A 723 8.29 19.58 35.09
C HIS A 723 9.16 20.55 34.25
N LEU A 724 8.79 20.75 32.99
CA LEU A 724 9.49 21.65 32.07
C LEU A 724 9.31 23.10 32.51
N THR A 725 10.31 23.93 32.26
CA THR A 725 10.40 25.33 32.72
C THR A 725 10.86 26.25 31.59
N GLY A 726 11.05 27.53 31.91
CA GLY A 726 11.47 28.55 30.94
C GLY A 726 10.29 29.20 30.25
N SER A 727 10.57 29.90 29.14
CA SER A 727 9.56 30.54 28.31
C SER A 727 9.20 29.71 27.08
N LEU A 728 8.00 29.90 26.54
CA LEU A 728 7.55 29.22 25.32
C LEU A 728 8.44 29.64 24.11
N PRO A 729 9.13 28.72 23.42
CA PRO A 729 10.10 29.11 22.40
C PRO A 729 9.46 29.74 21.15
N THR A 730 9.99 30.87 20.70
CA THR A 730 9.50 31.58 19.49
C THR A 730 9.67 30.79 18.20
N TRP A 731 10.57 29.79 18.17
CA TRP A 731 10.79 28.95 16.99
C TRP A 731 9.66 27.96 16.72
N LEU A 732 8.79 27.65 17.69
CA LEU A 732 7.59 26.82 17.47
C LEU A 732 6.74 27.41 16.33
N GLY A 733 6.61 28.74 16.30
CA GLY A 733 5.98 29.52 15.24
C GLY A 733 6.65 29.49 13.86
N ARG A 734 7.71 28.69 13.69
CA ARG A 734 8.41 28.47 12.42
C ARG A 734 8.23 27.04 11.90
N LEU A 735 7.57 26.16 12.66
CA LEU A 735 7.25 24.79 12.22
C LEU A 735 6.10 24.82 11.21
N PRO A 736 6.33 24.43 9.94
CA PRO A 736 5.36 24.64 8.86
C PRO A 736 4.20 23.63 8.86
N LEU A 737 4.32 22.53 9.60
CA LEU A 737 3.32 21.44 9.64
C LEU A 737 2.59 21.32 11.00
N LEU A 738 2.91 22.18 11.98
CA LEU A 738 2.43 22.05 13.36
C LEU A 738 0.90 22.13 13.44
N GLY A 739 0.26 20.98 13.70
CA GLY A 739 -1.18 20.78 13.82
C GLY A 739 -1.64 20.57 15.28
N GLU A 740 -0.80 20.04 16.15
CA GLU A 740 -1.10 19.92 17.59
C GLU A 740 0.11 20.33 18.44
N LEU A 741 -0.13 21.19 19.42
CA LEU A 741 0.82 21.58 20.44
C LEU A 741 0.16 21.49 21.82
N LYS A 742 0.68 20.60 22.68
CA LYS A 742 0.21 20.39 24.05
C LYS A 742 1.41 20.46 25.01
N LEU A 743 1.39 21.44 25.90
CA LEU A 743 2.45 21.79 26.85
C LEU A 743 1.90 21.96 28.28
N SER A 744 0.71 21.43 28.51
CA SER A 744 -0.12 21.64 29.69
C SER A 744 0.54 21.04 30.94
N ARG A 745 0.22 21.54 32.13
CA ARG A 745 0.68 21.01 33.43
C ARG A 745 2.20 20.90 33.50
N ASN A 746 2.85 22.03 33.26
CA ASN A 746 4.29 22.25 33.34
C ASN A 746 4.57 23.52 34.16
N GLY A 747 5.83 23.95 34.22
CA GLY A 747 6.29 25.18 34.86
C GLY A 747 6.64 26.30 33.89
N PHE A 748 6.06 26.34 32.68
CA PHE A 748 6.33 27.41 31.71
C PHE A 748 5.84 28.78 32.21
N SER A 749 6.61 29.83 31.90
CA SER A 749 6.36 31.20 32.37
C SER A 749 6.63 32.26 31.29
N GLY A 750 6.38 33.52 31.60
CA GLY A 750 6.38 34.61 30.63
C GLY A 750 5.13 34.64 29.75
N GLY A 751 5.13 35.49 28.73
CA GLY A 751 4.01 35.67 27.81
C GLY A 751 3.96 34.65 26.67
N ILE A 752 2.77 34.41 26.12
CA ILE A 752 2.59 33.57 24.93
C ILE A 752 3.21 34.29 23.72
N PRO A 753 4.20 33.68 23.00
CA PRO A 753 4.89 34.35 21.90
C PRO A 753 3.96 34.52 20.70
N ARG A 754 3.85 35.74 20.18
CA ARG A 754 3.02 36.06 19.00
C ARG A 754 3.41 35.25 17.75
N GLU A 755 4.67 34.83 17.67
CA GLU A 755 5.21 34.04 16.56
C GLU A 755 4.51 32.68 16.45
N LEU A 756 4.02 32.09 17.55
CA LEU A 756 3.29 30.81 17.56
C LEU A 756 2.05 30.83 16.66
N PHE A 757 1.40 31.99 16.51
CA PHE A 757 0.19 32.15 15.70
C PHE A 757 0.44 32.15 14.19
N ASN A 758 1.70 32.09 13.75
CA ASN A 758 2.06 31.84 12.34
C ASN A 758 1.72 30.41 11.90
N CYS A 759 1.58 29.45 12.83
CA CYS A 759 1.25 28.04 12.55
C CYS A 759 -0.23 27.89 12.15
N SER A 760 -0.64 28.44 11.01
CA SER A 760 -2.04 28.49 10.54
C SER A 760 -2.73 27.13 10.35
N GLY A 761 -1.97 26.03 10.36
CA GLY A 761 -2.48 24.65 10.38
C GLY A 761 -2.83 24.11 11.78
N LEU A 762 -2.60 24.86 12.86
CA LEU A 762 -2.80 24.39 14.24
C LEU A 762 -4.29 24.12 14.53
N LEU A 763 -4.57 22.90 14.98
CA LEU A 763 -5.88 22.36 15.35
C LEU A 763 -6.07 22.30 16.87
N VAL A 764 -5.00 22.02 17.63
CA VAL A 764 -5.02 21.94 19.09
C VAL A 764 -3.90 22.81 19.67
N LEU A 765 -4.28 23.71 20.57
CA LEU A 765 -3.37 24.46 21.43
C LEU A 765 -3.78 24.28 22.89
N ALA A 766 -3.00 23.50 23.64
CA ALA A 766 -3.20 23.27 25.06
C ALA A 766 -1.97 23.72 25.85
N LEU A 767 -2.15 24.74 26.70
CA LEU A 767 -1.13 25.35 27.56
C LEU A 767 -1.60 25.40 29.03
N ASP A 768 -2.66 24.67 29.39
CA ASP A 768 -3.31 24.77 30.71
C ASP A 768 -2.40 24.37 31.88
N GLY A 769 -2.70 24.84 33.09
CA GLY A 769 -1.96 24.49 34.31
C GLY A 769 -0.47 24.87 34.30
N ASN A 770 -0.12 26.02 33.74
CA ASN A 770 1.25 26.58 33.71
C ASN A 770 1.34 27.87 34.56
N SER A 771 2.41 28.65 34.43
CA SER A 771 2.57 29.98 35.03
C SER A 771 2.73 31.09 33.97
N LEU A 772 2.07 30.95 32.82
CA LEU A 772 2.09 31.94 31.75
C LEU A 772 1.37 33.22 32.17
N GLU A 773 1.91 34.37 31.78
CA GLU A 773 1.50 35.71 32.23
C GLU A 773 1.31 36.69 31.06
N GLY A 774 1.02 37.96 31.35
CA GLY A 774 0.74 38.96 30.33
C GLY A 774 -0.69 38.84 29.77
N THR A 775 -0.88 39.17 28.49
CA THR A 775 -2.19 39.17 27.81
C THR A 775 -2.27 38.09 26.73
N ILE A 776 -3.49 37.65 26.39
CA ILE A 776 -3.73 36.79 25.21
C ILE A 776 -3.51 37.62 23.94
N PRO A 777 -2.52 37.32 23.07
CA PRO A 777 -2.21 38.17 21.93
C PRO A 777 -3.31 38.11 20.85
N PRO A 778 -3.69 39.25 20.22
CA PRO A 778 -4.81 39.28 19.27
C PRO A 778 -4.56 38.46 18.00
N GLN A 779 -3.29 38.16 17.66
CA GLN A 779 -2.89 37.26 16.57
C GLN A 779 -3.42 35.83 16.72
N LEU A 780 -3.83 35.42 17.93
CA LEU A 780 -4.54 34.15 18.16
C LEU A 780 -5.69 33.94 17.15
N GLY A 781 -6.46 35.00 16.83
CA GLY A 781 -7.56 34.96 15.86
C GLY A 781 -7.16 34.69 14.40
N ASP A 782 -5.87 34.57 14.09
CA ASP A 782 -5.36 34.16 12.77
C ASP A 782 -5.27 32.63 12.64
N LEU A 783 -5.31 31.87 13.75
CA LEU A 783 -5.38 30.40 13.77
C LEU A 783 -6.79 29.86 13.40
N ARG A 784 -7.30 30.18 12.22
CA ARG A 784 -8.68 29.81 11.80
C ARG A 784 -8.95 28.30 11.76
N SER A 785 -7.90 27.49 11.70
CA SER A 785 -7.96 26.02 11.74
C SER A 785 -8.17 25.45 13.15
N LEU A 786 -8.08 26.28 14.20
CA LEU A 786 -8.03 25.82 15.59
C LEU A 786 -9.38 25.25 16.04
N ASN A 787 -9.35 24.01 16.52
CA ASN A 787 -10.50 23.25 17.01
C ASN A 787 -10.57 23.27 18.55
N VAL A 788 -9.42 23.29 19.23
CA VAL A 788 -9.33 23.28 20.71
C VAL A 788 -8.35 24.35 21.18
N LEU A 789 -8.79 25.18 22.13
CA LEU A 789 -7.95 26.12 22.87
C LEU A 789 -8.13 25.93 24.38
N ARG A 790 -7.05 25.54 25.06
CA ARG A 790 -6.98 25.46 26.53
C ARG A 790 -5.85 26.34 27.06
N LEU A 791 -6.20 27.36 27.85
CA LEU A 791 -5.27 28.25 28.54
C LEU A 791 -5.57 28.32 30.05
N ASP A 792 -6.40 27.41 30.57
CA ASP A 792 -6.88 27.46 31.95
C ASP A 792 -5.77 27.27 33.00
N GLY A 793 -6.00 27.71 34.24
CA GLY A 793 -5.06 27.52 35.35
C GLY A 793 -3.70 28.20 35.14
N ASN A 794 -3.70 29.43 34.63
CA ASN A 794 -2.50 30.23 34.33
C ASN A 794 -2.56 31.60 35.06
N ARG A 795 -1.72 32.56 34.66
CA ARG A 795 -1.67 33.93 35.20
C ARG A 795 -1.97 34.98 34.13
N LEU A 796 -2.69 34.61 33.07
CA LEU A 796 -3.05 35.51 31.97
C LEU A 796 -4.02 36.60 32.47
N SER A 797 -3.91 37.78 31.88
CA SER A 797 -4.53 39.01 32.39
C SER A 797 -5.03 39.93 31.27
N GLY A 798 -5.84 40.93 31.63
CA GLY A 798 -6.43 41.85 30.66
C GLY A 798 -7.62 41.25 29.88
N PRO A 799 -8.08 41.93 28.82
CA PRO A 799 -9.29 41.54 28.12
C PRO A 799 -9.12 40.33 27.20
N ILE A 800 -10.17 39.50 27.14
CA ILE A 800 -10.36 38.53 26.07
C ILE A 800 -10.48 39.32 24.76
N SER A 801 -9.62 39.03 23.78
CA SER A 801 -9.63 39.78 22.52
C SER A 801 -10.82 39.39 21.64
N ALA A 802 -11.51 40.38 21.07
CA ALA A 802 -12.56 40.17 20.08
C ALA A 802 -12.10 39.33 18.86
N SER A 803 -10.79 39.26 18.58
CA SER A 803 -10.25 38.42 17.51
C SER A 803 -10.45 36.91 17.77
N VAL A 804 -10.70 36.48 19.02
CA VAL A 804 -11.04 35.08 19.35
C VAL A 804 -12.30 34.63 18.59
N GLY A 805 -13.27 35.51 18.35
CA GLY A 805 -14.47 35.19 17.55
C GLY A 805 -14.19 34.80 16.09
N ARG A 806 -12.96 35.03 15.59
CA ARG A 806 -12.54 34.61 14.24
C ARG A 806 -12.15 33.12 14.15
N LEU A 807 -12.10 32.39 15.27
CA LEU A 807 -11.74 30.97 15.32
C LEU A 807 -12.93 30.08 14.91
N SER A 808 -13.32 30.13 13.64
CA SER A 808 -14.57 29.55 13.14
C SER A 808 -14.76 28.04 13.41
N ASN A 809 -13.67 27.30 13.58
CA ASN A 809 -13.69 25.83 13.74
C ASN A 809 -13.64 25.39 15.22
N LEU A 810 -13.55 26.34 16.16
CA LEU A 810 -13.28 26.06 17.57
C LEU A 810 -14.48 25.36 18.22
N TYR A 811 -14.30 24.10 18.65
CA TYR A 811 -15.34 23.33 19.34
C TYR A 811 -15.18 23.33 20.88
N ALA A 812 -14.01 23.73 21.40
CA ALA A 812 -13.76 23.86 22.84
C ALA A 812 -12.89 25.09 23.17
N LEU A 813 -13.32 25.90 24.14
CA LEU A 813 -12.63 27.10 24.62
C LEU A 813 -12.62 27.15 26.15
N VAL A 814 -11.45 26.97 26.75
CA VAL A 814 -11.27 27.00 28.22
C VAL A 814 -10.19 28.00 28.60
N LEU A 815 -10.59 29.03 29.34
CA LEU A 815 -9.75 30.15 29.80
C LEU A 815 -9.86 30.36 31.32
N SER A 816 -10.42 29.40 32.06
CA SER A 816 -10.74 29.54 33.48
C SER A 816 -9.51 29.62 34.37
N HIS A 817 -9.70 30.00 35.64
CA HIS A 817 -8.63 30.09 36.64
C HIS A 817 -7.44 30.96 36.16
N ASN A 818 -7.75 32.20 35.78
CA ASN A 818 -6.81 33.21 35.29
C ASN A 818 -7.18 34.59 35.90
N TYR A 819 -6.50 35.67 35.48
CA TYR A 819 -6.76 37.04 35.90
C TYR A 819 -7.35 37.91 34.76
N LEU A 820 -8.08 37.29 33.81
CA LEU A 820 -8.71 38.01 32.69
C LEU A 820 -9.76 38.99 33.22
N SER A 821 -9.87 40.14 32.58
CA SER A 821 -10.64 41.29 33.08
C SER A 821 -11.29 42.12 31.97
N GLY A 822 -12.20 43.02 32.32
CA GLY A 822 -13.05 43.69 31.33
C GLY A 822 -14.24 42.82 30.91
N GLU A 823 -14.90 43.19 29.82
CA GLU A 823 -16.16 42.55 29.40
C GLU A 823 -15.95 41.31 28.52
N ILE A 824 -16.93 40.40 28.53
CA ILE A 824 -16.96 39.26 27.60
C ILE A 824 -17.25 39.81 26.19
N PRO A 825 -16.37 39.65 25.19
CA PRO A 825 -16.58 40.24 23.87
C PRO A 825 -17.75 39.55 23.15
N PRO A 826 -18.70 40.32 22.56
CA PRO A 826 -19.87 39.76 21.89
C PRO A 826 -19.50 38.90 20.67
N GLU A 827 -18.30 39.08 20.10
CA GLU A 827 -17.73 38.28 19.02
C GLU A 827 -17.58 36.79 19.38
N LEU A 828 -17.55 36.39 20.67
CA LEU A 828 -17.56 34.96 21.02
C LEU A 828 -18.81 34.24 20.51
N GLY A 829 -19.94 34.94 20.32
CA GLY A 829 -21.14 34.38 19.69
C GLY A 829 -20.97 33.96 18.22
N GLN A 830 -19.87 34.35 17.57
CA GLN A 830 -19.53 33.97 16.19
C GLN A 830 -18.91 32.56 16.07
N LEU A 831 -18.56 31.94 17.20
CA LEU A 831 -17.97 30.59 17.28
C LEU A 831 -19.03 29.50 17.02
N GLY A 832 -19.57 29.44 15.80
CA GLY A 832 -20.70 28.58 15.44
C GLY A 832 -20.47 27.07 15.59
N GLU A 833 -19.21 26.63 15.66
CA GLU A 833 -18.81 25.24 15.91
C GLU A 833 -18.60 24.91 17.40
N LEU A 834 -18.71 25.89 18.32
CA LEU A 834 -18.44 25.68 19.74
C LEU A 834 -19.46 24.72 20.37
N GLN A 835 -18.98 23.53 20.75
CA GLN A 835 -19.81 22.40 21.18
C GLN A 835 -19.44 21.93 22.58
N SER A 836 -18.20 21.51 22.83
CA SER A 836 -17.83 20.80 24.06
C SER A 836 -17.97 21.68 25.29
N GLU A 837 -17.30 22.84 25.30
CA GLU A 837 -17.25 23.71 26.46
C GLU A 837 -16.86 25.15 26.10
N LEU A 838 -17.50 26.10 26.79
CA LEU A 838 -17.07 27.49 26.97
C LEU A 838 -16.92 27.73 28.47
N ASP A 839 -15.69 27.70 28.97
CA ASP A 839 -15.37 27.90 30.38
C ASP A 839 -14.49 29.13 30.56
N LEU A 840 -15.08 30.17 31.15
CA LEU A 840 -14.44 31.43 31.54
C LEU A 840 -14.44 31.61 33.07
N SER A 841 -14.71 30.54 33.82
CA SER A 841 -14.87 30.58 35.28
C SER A 841 -13.61 31.03 36.02
N HIS A 842 -13.74 31.46 37.29
CA HIS A 842 -12.60 31.86 38.13
C HIS A 842 -11.68 32.89 37.45
N ASN A 843 -12.27 34.00 37.01
CA ASN A 843 -11.59 35.15 36.41
C ASN A 843 -12.08 36.46 37.06
N ASN A 844 -11.68 37.62 36.53
CA ASN A 844 -12.09 38.94 37.00
C ASN A 844 -12.89 39.71 35.94
N LEU A 845 -13.70 38.99 35.14
CA LEU A 845 -14.54 39.56 34.09
C LEU A 845 -15.67 40.40 34.69
N THR A 846 -16.08 41.44 33.96
CA THR A 846 -17.05 42.46 34.37
C THR A 846 -18.08 42.72 33.27
N GLY A 847 -19.05 43.59 33.51
CA GLY A 847 -20.07 43.93 32.52
C GLY A 847 -21.16 42.86 32.38
N GLY A 848 -21.98 42.98 31.35
CA GLY A 848 -23.10 42.07 31.09
C GLY A 848 -22.71 40.76 30.42
N ILE A 849 -23.53 39.72 30.59
CA ILE A 849 -23.45 38.50 29.77
C ILE A 849 -23.98 38.84 28.35
N PRO A 850 -23.18 38.70 27.28
CA PRO A 850 -23.62 39.08 25.94
C PRO A 850 -24.75 38.19 25.43
N ILE A 851 -25.84 38.80 24.96
CA ILE A 851 -26.96 38.08 24.33
C ILE A 851 -26.52 37.32 23.06
N SER A 852 -25.40 37.70 22.43
CA SER A 852 -24.82 36.97 21.29
C SER A 852 -24.38 35.55 21.64
N LEU A 853 -24.14 35.19 22.92
CA LEU A 853 -23.85 33.79 23.29
C LEU A 853 -24.99 32.82 22.94
N GLN A 854 -26.22 33.33 22.72
CA GLN A 854 -27.36 32.52 22.27
C GLN A 854 -27.16 31.83 20.90
N SER A 855 -26.28 32.36 20.02
CA SER A 855 -26.03 31.75 18.70
C SER A 855 -25.11 30.53 18.74
N LEU A 856 -24.52 30.21 19.91
CA LEU A 856 -23.70 29.01 20.15
C LEU A 856 -24.58 27.75 20.24
N SER A 857 -25.33 27.48 19.18
CA SER A 857 -26.42 26.49 19.14
C SER A 857 -25.99 25.04 19.39
N LYS A 858 -24.69 24.74 19.27
CA LYS A 858 -24.09 23.42 19.53
C LYS A 858 -23.62 23.24 20.98
N LEU A 859 -23.49 24.33 21.76
CA LEU A 859 -22.79 24.31 23.05
C LEU A 859 -23.47 23.42 24.09
N GLU A 860 -22.71 22.50 24.68
CA GLU A 860 -23.11 21.53 25.69
C GLU A 860 -22.80 21.99 27.12
N SER A 861 -21.74 22.77 27.33
CA SER A 861 -21.32 23.29 28.64
C SER A 861 -20.95 24.77 28.58
N LEU A 862 -21.57 25.60 29.43
CA LEU A 862 -21.23 27.01 29.64
C LEU A 862 -20.96 27.27 31.13
N ASP A 863 -19.75 27.72 31.46
CA ASP A 863 -19.37 28.11 32.82
C ASP A 863 -18.77 29.52 32.83
N LEU A 864 -19.46 30.43 33.53
CA LEU A 864 -19.04 31.82 33.76
C LEU A 864 -18.93 32.11 35.27
N SER A 865 -18.86 31.07 36.11
CA SER A 865 -18.89 31.19 37.57
C SER A 865 -17.65 31.91 38.13
N HIS A 866 -17.73 32.37 39.37
CA HIS A 866 -16.60 33.03 40.07
C HIS A 866 -15.96 34.18 39.27
N ASN A 867 -16.78 35.17 38.90
CA ASN A 867 -16.38 36.37 38.17
C ASN A 867 -17.04 37.62 38.81
N SER A 868 -16.93 38.80 38.18
CA SER A 868 -17.58 40.05 38.61
C SER A 868 -18.63 40.56 37.61
N LEU A 869 -19.29 39.64 36.88
CA LEU A 869 -20.34 39.97 35.91
C LEU A 869 -21.56 40.60 36.58
N THR A 870 -22.20 41.53 35.88
CA THR A 870 -23.34 42.35 36.33
C THR A 870 -24.47 42.33 35.31
N GLY A 871 -25.58 43.01 35.61
CA GLY A 871 -26.76 43.05 34.73
C GLY A 871 -27.69 41.85 34.93
N GLU A 872 -28.67 41.75 34.03
CA GLU A 872 -29.62 40.63 33.97
C GLU A 872 -29.07 39.48 33.10
N ILE A 873 -29.57 38.26 33.33
CA ILE A 873 -29.20 37.08 32.55
C ILE A 873 -30.08 37.00 31.29
N PRO A 874 -29.52 36.96 30.07
CA PRO A 874 -30.30 36.81 28.85
C PRO A 874 -31.11 35.50 28.87
N THR A 875 -32.44 35.60 28.89
CA THR A 875 -33.35 34.44 29.04
C THR A 875 -33.24 33.42 27.91
N GLN A 876 -32.74 33.86 26.75
CA GLN A 876 -32.46 33.03 25.58
C GLN A 876 -31.32 32.02 25.81
N ILE A 877 -30.32 32.36 26.64
CA ILE A 877 -29.26 31.42 27.04
C ILE A 877 -29.86 30.26 27.84
N GLY A 878 -30.82 30.56 28.72
CA GLY A 878 -31.61 29.54 29.42
C GLY A 878 -32.32 28.57 28.48
N GLY A 879 -32.69 29.00 27.26
CA GLY A 879 -33.37 28.21 26.23
C GLY A 879 -32.47 27.50 25.21
N MET A 880 -31.14 27.56 25.34
CA MET A 880 -30.22 26.88 24.41
C MET A 880 -30.45 25.36 24.41
N ARG A 881 -30.72 24.78 23.23
CA ARG A 881 -31.22 23.40 23.09
C ARG A 881 -30.19 22.33 23.42
N SER A 882 -28.94 22.54 22.99
CA SER A 882 -27.84 21.58 23.18
C SER A 882 -27.19 21.67 24.57
N LEU A 883 -27.50 22.73 25.33
CA LEU A 883 -26.85 23.01 26.60
C LEU A 883 -27.30 22.02 27.69
N VAL A 884 -26.32 21.30 28.26
CA VAL A 884 -26.46 20.27 29.29
C VAL A 884 -25.90 20.76 30.65
N ARG A 885 -24.91 21.66 30.65
CA ARG A 885 -24.39 22.34 31.85
C ARG A 885 -24.43 23.86 31.67
N LEU A 886 -24.90 24.55 32.71
CA LEU A 886 -24.84 25.99 32.89
C LEU A 886 -24.37 26.28 34.32
N ASP A 887 -23.37 27.13 34.51
CA ASP A 887 -23.05 27.74 35.81
C ASP A 887 -22.71 29.24 35.66
N LEU A 888 -23.38 30.06 36.45
CA LEU A 888 -23.27 31.53 36.51
C LEU A 888 -23.07 31.99 37.97
N SER A 889 -22.76 31.07 38.89
CA SER A 889 -22.66 31.33 40.32
C SER A 889 -21.48 32.24 40.70
N TYR A 890 -21.52 32.80 41.91
CA TYR A 890 -20.48 33.69 42.43
C TYR A 890 -20.14 34.87 41.49
N ASN A 891 -21.18 35.55 41.02
CA ASN A 891 -21.13 36.79 40.26
C ASN A 891 -21.95 37.91 40.95
N ARG A 892 -22.19 39.03 40.27
CA ARG A 892 -22.98 40.19 40.75
C ARG A 892 -24.22 40.43 39.88
N LEU A 893 -24.78 39.36 39.33
CA LEU A 893 -25.97 39.37 38.46
C LEU A 893 -27.22 39.73 39.29
N HIS A 894 -28.20 40.34 38.62
CA HIS A 894 -29.46 40.77 39.23
C HIS A 894 -30.66 40.54 38.31
N GLY A 895 -31.86 40.80 38.84
CA GLY A 895 -33.11 40.67 38.09
C GLY A 895 -33.83 39.34 38.35
N ARG A 896 -34.80 39.03 37.49
CA ARG A 896 -35.72 37.90 37.69
C ARG A 896 -35.34 36.70 36.81
N LEU A 897 -35.21 35.53 37.45
CA LEU A 897 -35.15 34.24 36.78
C LEU A 897 -36.58 33.80 36.42
N ASP A 898 -36.83 33.59 35.13
CA ASP A 898 -38.11 33.14 34.60
C ASP A 898 -37.96 32.19 33.40
N GLY A 899 -39.11 31.75 32.86
CA GLY A 899 -39.20 31.02 31.60
C GLY A 899 -38.26 29.83 31.50
N GLN A 900 -37.29 29.93 30.57
CA GLN A 900 -36.34 28.85 30.28
C GLN A 900 -35.17 28.77 31.28
N LEU A 901 -34.94 29.78 32.12
CA LEU A 901 -33.89 29.73 33.15
C LEU A 901 -34.28 28.82 34.33
N SER A 902 -35.58 28.66 34.60
CA SER A 902 -36.10 27.86 35.72
C SER A 902 -35.89 26.35 35.60
N ARG A 903 -35.39 25.83 34.46
CA ARG A 903 -35.02 24.41 34.30
C ARG A 903 -33.66 24.04 34.91
N TRP A 904 -32.83 25.04 35.22
CA TRP A 904 -31.47 24.86 35.72
C TRP A 904 -31.45 24.73 37.25
N PRO A 905 -30.47 24.02 37.85
CA PRO A 905 -30.43 23.82 39.29
C PRO A 905 -30.02 25.10 40.03
N LEU A 906 -30.47 25.26 41.28
CA LEU A 906 -30.20 26.47 42.08
C LEU A 906 -28.70 26.78 42.29
N GLN A 907 -27.83 25.77 42.18
CA GLN A 907 -26.38 25.97 42.32
C GLN A 907 -25.84 26.86 41.19
N SER A 908 -26.34 26.72 39.96
CA SER A 908 -25.96 27.50 38.77
C SER A 908 -26.14 29.02 38.89
N PHE A 909 -26.86 29.50 39.91
CA PHE A 909 -27.11 30.92 40.15
C PHE A 909 -26.64 31.39 41.54
N ARG A 910 -26.02 30.49 42.32
CA ARG A 910 -25.68 30.70 43.73
C ARG A 910 -24.80 31.94 43.96
N ALA A 911 -24.95 32.56 45.14
CA ALA A 911 -24.20 33.75 45.58
C ALA A 911 -24.41 35.05 44.78
N ASN A 912 -25.19 35.05 43.69
CA ASN A 912 -25.72 36.29 43.09
C ASN A 912 -26.86 36.84 43.97
N LEU A 913 -26.53 37.72 44.92
CA LEU A 913 -27.46 38.18 45.97
C LEU A 913 -28.69 38.97 45.48
N ALA A 914 -28.71 39.40 44.21
CA ALA A 914 -29.78 40.20 43.63
C ALA A 914 -30.60 39.45 42.55
N LEU A 915 -30.41 38.14 42.40
CA LEU A 915 -31.28 37.27 41.60
C LEU A 915 -32.44 36.72 42.44
N CYS A 916 -33.63 36.66 41.85
CA CYS A 916 -34.82 36.05 42.46
C CYS A 916 -35.71 35.39 41.39
N GLY A 917 -36.65 34.54 41.79
CA GLY A 917 -37.44 33.69 40.89
C GLY A 917 -36.83 32.29 40.70
N GLY A 918 -37.64 31.32 40.27
CA GLY A 918 -37.24 29.91 40.23
C GLY A 918 -36.03 29.67 39.31
N PRO A 919 -34.98 28.93 39.76
CA PRO A 919 -34.95 28.01 40.92
C PRO A 919 -34.62 28.64 42.29
N LEU A 920 -34.44 29.96 42.38
CA LEU A 920 -34.20 30.68 43.63
C LEU A 920 -35.53 31.07 44.33
N GLN A 921 -35.45 31.77 45.46
CA GLN A 921 -36.63 32.25 46.18
C GLN A 921 -37.44 33.25 45.32
N PRO A 922 -38.79 33.30 45.44
CA PRO A 922 -39.62 34.24 44.69
C PRO A 922 -39.22 35.71 44.93
N CYS A 923 -39.32 36.52 43.87
CA CYS A 923 -39.12 37.97 43.99
C CYS A 923 -40.22 38.60 44.85
N THR A 924 -39.85 39.17 46.00
CA THR A 924 -40.71 40.06 46.79
C THR A 924 -40.63 41.49 46.24
N GLU A 925 -41.75 42.22 46.26
CA GLU A 925 -41.88 43.53 45.60
C GLU A 925 -41.03 44.65 46.26
N GLU A 926 -40.53 44.44 47.47
CA GLU A 926 -39.67 45.42 48.18
C GLU A 926 -38.22 45.50 47.65
N SER A 927 -37.79 44.56 46.80
CA SER A 927 -36.38 44.47 46.36
C SER A 927 -35.94 45.53 45.33
N THR A 928 -36.89 46.23 44.68
CA THR A 928 -36.59 47.14 43.55
C THR A 928 -36.21 48.57 43.93
N ARG A 929 -36.16 48.92 45.24
CA ARG A 929 -35.77 50.26 45.71
C ARG A 929 -34.87 50.25 46.94
N ARG A 930 -33.55 50.18 46.71
CA ARG A 930 -32.52 50.71 47.64
C ARG A 930 -31.19 50.98 46.94
N HIS A 931 -31.00 52.22 46.49
CA HIS A 931 -29.67 52.77 46.25
C HIS A 931 -29.33 53.78 47.36
N SER A 932 -28.03 53.91 47.63
CA SER A 932 -27.37 54.96 48.43
C SER A 932 -28.04 55.40 49.75
N ASN A 933 -27.39 55.05 50.87
CA ASN A 933 -26.57 56.08 51.53
C ASN A 933 -25.39 55.44 52.29
N PRO A 934 -24.29 56.19 52.51
CA PRO A 934 -23.00 55.61 52.89
C PRO A 934 -22.86 55.40 54.41
N ILE A 935 -22.06 54.40 54.79
CA ILE A 935 -21.49 54.29 56.14
C ILE A 935 -19.98 54.10 56.03
N ASN A 936 -19.26 54.89 56.82
CA ASN A 936 -17.84 55.24 56.71
C ASN A 936 -16.84 54.08 56.58
N VAL A 937 -15.79 54.33 55.78
CA VAL A 937 -14.54 53.59 55.77
C VAL A 937 -13.85 53.74 57.14
N ALA A 938 -13.91 52.71 58.00
CA ALA A 938 -13.24 52.73 59.31
C ALA A 938 -12.88 51.36 59.94
N LEU A 939 -12.90 50.23 59.22
CA LEU A 939 -12.52 48.93 59.83
C LEU A 939 -11.88 47.86 58.90
N THR A 940 -11.47 48.20 57.68
CA THR A 940 -11.00 47.24 56.66
C THR A 940 -9.50 46.89 56.71
N VAL A 941 -8.81 47.14 57.84
CA VAL A 941 -7.34 46.98 57.97
C VAL A 941 -6.93 45.90 58.98
N LEU A 942 -7.84 45.37 59.82
CA LEU A 942 -7.50 44.51 60.97
C LEU A 942 -7.95 43.03 60.88
N ILE A 943 -8.49 42.56 59.75
CA ILE A 943 -8.92 41.15 59.56
C ILE A 943 -8.20 40.48 58.37
N SER A 944 -6.92 40.82 58.14
CA SER A 944 -6.05 40.14 57.17
C SER A 944 -4.96 39.25 57.83
N ALA A 945 -4.77 39.35 59.15
CA ALA A 945 -3.65 38.73 59.86
C ALA A 945 -3.94 37.36 60.52
N ALA A 946 -5.21 36.96 60.66
CA ALA A 946 -5.60 35.77 61.45
C ALA A 946 -5.92 34.51 60.61
N ALA A 947 -6.24 34.65 59.32
CA ALA A 947 -6.72 33.53 58.50
C ALA A 947 -5.59 32.63 57.97
N THR A 948 -4.39 33.16 57.76
CA THR A 948 -3.26 32.47 57.09
C THR A 948 -2.69 31.32 57.90
N VAL A 949 -2.69 31.42 59.24
CA VAL A 949 -2.13 30.38 60.13
C VAL A 949 -3.04 29.14 60.23
N LEU A 950 -4.37 29.34 60.22
CA LEU A 950 -5.33 28.24 60.39
C LEU A 950 -5.42 27.33 59.15
N VAL A 951 -5.31 27.91 57.94
CA VAL A 951 -5.32 27.16 56.68
C VAL A 951 -4.10 26.24 56.55
N PHE A 952 -2.92 26.68 57.00
CA PHE A 952 -1.68 25.91 56.90
C PHE A 952 -1.66 24.67 57.82
N LEU A 953 -2.38 24.72 58.96
CA LEU A 953 -2.52 23.58 59.86
C LEU A 953 -3.58 22.56 59.37
N LEU A 954 -4.64 23.04 58.71
CA LEU A 954 -5.68 22.18 58.15
C LEU A 954 -5.20 21.40 56.91
N SER A 955 -4.40 22.02 56.02
CA SER A 955 -3.85 21.33 54.85
C SER A 955 -2.90 20.18 55.22
N ALA A 956 -2.03 20.39 56.21
CA ALA A 956 -1.12 19.37 56.73
C ALA A 956 -1.87 18.17 57.35
N GLY A 957 -2.96 18.42 58.09
CA GLY A 957 -3.77 17.36 58.70
C GLY A 957 -4.48 16.46 57.67
N ILE A 958 -5.02 17.06 56.60
CA ILE A 958 -5.73 16.33 55.54
C ILE A 958 -4.76 15.45 54.73
N ALA A 959 -3.56 15.94 54.43
CA ALA A 959 -2.52 15.17 53.72
C ALA A 959 -2.11 13.88 54.47
N LEU A 960 -2.06 13.91 55.80
CA LEU A 960 -1.74 12.76 56.64
C LEU A 960 -2.89 11.74 56.72
N LEU A 961 -4.14 12.17 56.68
CA LEU A 961 -5.31 11.28 56.68
C LEU A 961 -5.49 10.58 55.32
N LEU A 962 -5.30 11.29 54.21
CA LEU A 962 -5.42 10.71 52.87
C LEU A 962 -4.33 9.65 52.58
N ARG A 963 -3.11 9.83 53.11
CA ARG A 963 -2.03 8.82 53.00
C ARG A 963 -2.27 7.51 53.77
N ARG A 964 -3.32 7.40 54.60
CA ARG A 964 -3.61 6.20 55.42
C ARG A 964 -4.85 5.39 55.01
N ARG A 965 -5.54 5.72 53.90
CA ARG A 965 -6.81 5.05 53.52
C ARG A 965 -6.92 4.50 52.09
N HIS A 966 -5.83 4.35 51.36
CA HIS A 966 -5.81 3.62 50.08
C HIS A 966 -4.84 2.42 50.09
N SER A 967 -5.10 1.48 51.00
CA SER A 967 -4.59 0.11 50.90
C SER A 967 -5.74 -0.88 51.12
N SER A 968 -5.75 -1.95 50.33
CA SER A 968 -6.67 -3.10 50.38
C SER A 968 -8.18 -2.82 50.27
N ARG A 969 -8.67 -2.84 49.01
CA ARG A 969 -9.81 -3.70 48.63
C ARG A 969 -9.56 -4.24 47.22
N ARG A 970 -9.80 -5.55 47.02
CA ARG A 970 -9.41 -6.36 45.86
C ARG A 970 -10.37 -7.57 45.77
N HIS A 971 -10.56 -8.12 44.57
CA HIS A 971 -11.46 -9.28 44.26
C HIS A 971 -12.96 -8.97 44.40
N ARG A 972 -13.89 -9.57 43.64
CA ARG A 972 -13.91 -10.50 42.47
C ARG A 972 -15.33 -10.37 41.85
N GLU A 973 -15.67 -10.65 40.58
CA GLU A 973 -15.01 -11.12 39.33
C GLU A 973 -15.90 -10.59 38.14
N VAL A 974 -15.93 -10.96 36.84
CA VAL A 974 -15.40 -12.03 35.96
C VAL A 974 -15.44 -11.53 34.47
N MET A 975 -15.01 -12.34 33.47
CA MET A 975 -15.29 -12.35 32.00
C MET A 975 -15.79 -11.06 31.27
N ASN A 976 -15.31 -10.68 30.06
CA ASN A 976 -14.82 -11.50 28.94
C ASN A 976 -14.05 -10.70 27.84
N TYR A 977 -13.03 -11.35 27.26
CA TYR A 977 -12.49 -11.28 25.88
C TYR A 977 -12.22 -9.98 25.06
N THR A 978 -11.06 -10.04 24.35
CA THR A 978 -10.77 -9.54 22.97
C THR A 978 -10.69 -8.03 22.68
N TYR A 979 -10.06 -7.59 21.57
CA TYR A 979 -8.70 -7.86 21.05
C TYR A 979 -8.38 -6.96 19.82
N SER A 980 -7.63 -5.87 20.06
CA SER A 980 -6.66 -5.16 19.18
C SER A 980 -6.80 -4.99 17.65
N CYS A 981 -5.85 -4.28 17.01
CA CYS A 981 -5.36 -4.59 15.66
C CYS A 981 -4.10 -3.82 15.20
N PHE A 982 -3.51 -4.29 14.07
CA PHE A 982 -2.35 -3.78 13.33
C PHE A 982 -2.65 -3.53 11.83
N SER A 983 -1.68 -2.96 11.10
CA SER A 983 -1.88 -1.80 10.23
C SER A 983 -1.91 -1.93 8.70
N ILE A 984 -2.45 -0.86 8.11
CA ILE A 984 -2.58 -0.60 6.68
C ILE A 984 -1.25 -0.21 6.03
N SER A 985 -1.04 -0.64 4.78
CA SER A 985 -0.11 0.00 3.84
C SER A 985 -0.69 0.20 2.42
N SER A 986 -0.04 1.07 1.64
CA SER A 986 -0.31 1.29 0.21
C SER A 986 0.96 1.73 -0.55
N SER A 987 0.93 1.75 -1.89
CA SER A 987 2.06 1.34 -2.75
C SER A 987 2.50 2.34 -3.84
N LEU A 988 3.75 2.21 -4.31
CA LEU A 988 4.14 2.46 -5.72
C LEU A 988 5.43 1.69 -6.13
N ALA A 989 5.66 1.55 -7.44
CA ALA A 989 6.70 0.72 -8.09
C ALA A 989 8.16 1.11 -7.71
N HIS A 990 9.19 0.27 -7.85
CA HIS A 990 9.40 -1.03 -8.55
C HIS A 990 10.57 -1.79 -7.86
N ARG A 991 10.94 -3.07 -8.08
CA ARG A 991 10.47 -4.20 -8.91
C ARG A 991 10.88 -5.52 -8.19
N HIS A 992 10.12 -6.60 -8.34
CA HIS A 992 10.42 -7.97 -7.84
C HIS A 992 10.76 -8.14 -6.34
N LEU A 993 9.72 -8.24 -5.51
CA LEU A 993 9.69 -9.06 -4.29
C LEU A 993 8.23 -9.45 -3.98
N ILE A 994 7.98 -10.63 -3.40
CA ILE A 994 6.65 -11.23 -3.27
C ILE A 994 5.84 -10.52 -2.17
N LEU A 995 4.77 -9.81 -2.55
CA LEU A 995 3.77 -9.25 -1.62
C LEU A 995 2.44 -8.90 -2.33
N LYS A 996 1.59 -9.91 -2.59
CA LYS A 996 0.16 -9.74 -2.94
C LYS A 996 -0.69 -10.11 -1.71
N GLY A 997 -1.18 -9.11 -0.98
CA GLY A 997 -2.07 -9.31 0.17
C GLY A 997 -3.53 -9.02 -0.17
N SER A 998 -4.45 -9.87 0.31
CA SER A 998 -5.92 -9.82 0.11
C SER A 998 -6.42 -9.88 -1.34
N ALA A 999 -7.08 -10.99 -1.69
CA ALA A 999 -8.10 -10.97 -2.74
C ALA A 999 -9.45 -10.59 -2.14
N ARG A 1000 -10.30 -9.92 -2.94
CA ARG A 1000 -11.64 -9.46 -2.55
C ARG A 1000 -12.65 -10.59 -2.71
N ARG A 1001 -13.68 -10.65 -1.85
CA ARG A 1001 -14.86 -11.47 -2.17
C ARG A 1001 -15.61 -10.81 -3.33
N GLU A 1002 -16.23 -11.62 -4.19
CA GLU A 1002 -16.85 -11.13 -5.41
C GLU A 1002 -18.38 -11.26 -5.39
N PHE A 1003 -19.05 -10.12 -5.48
CA PHE A 1003 -20.51 -10.05 -5.38
C PHE A 1003 -21.13 -9.79 -6.76
N LYS A 1004 -22.12 -10.61 -7.15
CA LYS A 1004 -22.78 -10.49 -8.46
C LYS A 1004 -23.85 -9.40 -8.47
N TRP A 1005 -23.79 -8.51 -9.46
CA TRP A 1005 -24.73 -7.38 -9.60
C TRP A 1005 -26.20 -7.84 -9.62
N GLY A 1006 -26.52 -8.86 -10.42
CA GLY A 1006 -27.87 -9.40 -10.51
C GLY A 1006 -28.43 -9.91 -9.18
N ALA A 1007 -27.63 -10.65 -8.40
CA ALA A 1007 -28.04 -11.15 -7.10
C ALA A 1007 -28.29 -10.02 -6.08
N ILE A 1008 -27.49 -8.94 -6.13
CA ILE A 1008 -27.76 -7.74 -5.33
C ILE A 1008 -29.05 -7.06 -5.79
N MET A 1009 -29.27 -6.89 -7.11
CA MET A 1009 -30.51 -6.29 -7.62
C MET A 1009 -31.73 -7.11 -7.18
N GLU A 1010 -31.69 -8.43 -7.29
CA GLU A 1010 -32.77 -9.32 -6.87
C GLU A 1010 -33.04 -9.20 -5.35
N ALA A 1011 -31.99 -9.34 -4.53
CA ALA A 1011 -32.05 -9.25 -3.07
C ALA A 1011 -32.47 -7.85 -2.52
N THR A 1012 -32.52 -6.82 -3.37
CA THR A 1012 -32.89 -5.44 -3.00
C THR A 1012 -34.04 -4.87 -3.85
N ARG A 1013 -34.67 -5.67 -4.71
CA ARG A 1013 -35.65 -5.23 -5.73
C ARG A 1013 -35.17 -4.02 -6.54
N HIS A 1014 -34.03 -4.17 -7.21
CA HIS A 1014 -33.32 -3.14 -7.97
C HIS A 1014 -32.93 -1.91 -7.16
N LEU A 1015 -32.45 -2.12 -5.93
CA LEU A 1015 -32.12 -1.07 -4.96
C LEU A 1015 -33.33 -0.19 -4.60
N SER A 1016 -34.46 -0.83 -4.29
CA SER A 1016 -35.69 -0.20 -3.77
C SER A 1016 -35.45 0.45 -2.41
N ASP A 1017 -36.15 1.56 -2.15
CA ASP A 1017 -36.16 2.24 -0.85
C ASP A 1017 -36.65 1.33 0.30
N ASP A 1018 -37.42 0.28 -0.01
CA ASP A 1018 -37.83 -0.77 0.95
C ASP A 1018 -36.64 -1.41 1.72
N PHE A 1019 -35.45 -1.44 1.09
CA PHE A 1019 -34.26 -2.11 1.60
C PHE A 1019 -33.21 -1.14 2.16
N VAL A 1020 -33.48 0.17 2.14
CA VAL A 1020 -32.52 1.20 2.59
C VAL A 1020 -32.35 1.15 4.11
N ILE A 1021 -31.10 0.93 4.55
CA ILE A 1021 -30.68 0.96 5.96
C ILE A 1021 -29.91 2.23 6.33
N GLY A 1022 -29.51 3.04 5.35
CA GLY A 1022 -28.96 4.37 5.58
C GLY A 1022 -28.70 5.14 4.28
N SER A 1023 -28.72 6.47 4.33
CA SER A 1023 -28.49 7.34 3.16
C SER A 1023 -27.74 8.61 3.56
N GLY A 1024 -26.79 9.06 2.74
CA GLY A 1024 -26.02 10.27 3.02
C GLY A 1024 -25.14 10.74 1.86
N GLY A 1025 -24.33 11.76 2.10
CA GLY A 1025 -23.54 12.45 1.06
C GLY A 1025 -22.44 11.63 0.36
N SER A 1026 -22.24 10.36 0.75
CA SER A 1026 -21.32 9.41 0.09
C SER A 1026 -22.02 8.23 -0.58
N GLY A 1027 -23.36 8.15 -0.51
CA GLY A 1027 -24.15 7.06 -1.10
C GLY A 1027 -25.37 6.64 -0.29
N THR A 1028 -26.08 5.64 -0.82
CA THR A 1028 -27.21 4.96 -0.15
C THR A 1028 -26.83 3.51 0.13
N VAL A 1029 -27.14 3.03 1.33
CA VAL A 1029 -26.81 1.69 1.82
C VAL A 1029 -28.08 0.87 1.97
N TYR A 1030 -28.07 -0.33 1.40
CA TYR A 1030 -29.19 -1.27 1.34
C TYR A 1030 -28.84 -2.56 2.10
N LYS A 1031 -29.79 -3.15 2.83
CA LYS A 1031 -29.67 -4.55 3.29
C LYS A 1031 -29.92 -5.45 2.09
N ALA A 1032 -28.95 -6.30 1.74
CA ALA A 1032 -29.16 -7.38 0.79
C ALA A 1032 -29.05 -8.73 1.52
N GLU A 1033 -30.09 -9.54 1.43
CA GLU A 1033 -30.09 -10.92 1.92
C GLU A 1033 -29.84 -11.82 0.71
N LEU A 1034 -28.60 -12.29 0.57
CA LEU A 1034 -28.13 -12.92 -0.67
C LEU A 1034 -28.64 -14.36 -0.79
N PRO A 1035 -28.74 -14.93 -2.01
CA PRO A 1035 -29.12 -16.34 -2.22
C PRO A 1035 -28.20 -17.37 -1.54
N THR A 1036 -27.05 -16.95 -1.00
CA THR A 1036 -26.13 -17.75 -0.18
C THR A 1036 -26.55 -17.86 1.29
N GLY A 1037 -27.57 -17.11 1.72
CA GLY A 1037 -27.93 -16.93 3.14
C GLY A 1037 -27.08 -15.87 3.87
N GLU A 1038 -26.08 -15.29 3.21
CA GLU A 1038 -25.28 -14.19 3.78
C GLU A 1038 -26.09 -12.88 3.69
N THR A 1039 -26.27 -12.20 4.84
CA THR A 1039 -26.78 -10.82 4.85
C THR A 1039 -25.60 -9.85 4.76
N VAL A 1040 -25.66 -8.90 3.82
CA VAL A 1040 -24.63 -7.89 3.60
C VAL A 1040 -25.21 -6.48 3.52
N ALA A 1041 -24.39 -5.48 3.83
CA ALA A 1041 -24.70 -4.07 3.64
C ALA A 1041 -24.10 -3.57 2.31
N VAL A 1042 -24.93 -3.13 1.37
CA VAL A 1042 -24.52 -2.73 0.02
C VAL A 1042 -24.63 -1.22 -0.16
N LYS A 1043 -23.50 -0.53 -0.32
CA LYS A 1043 -23.42 0.93 -0.53
C LYS A 1043 -23.34 1.27 -2.01
N LYS A 1044 -24.38 1.88 -2.56
CA LYS A 1044 -24.40 2.54 -3.88
C LYS A 1044 -23.74 3.91 -3.77
N VAL A 1045 -22.61 4.12 -4.43
CA VAL A 1045 -21.86 5.39 -4.35
C VAL A 1045 -22.55 6.48 -5.16
N ALA A 1046 -22.66 7.69 -4.60
CA ALA A 1046 -23.29 8.83 -5.26
C ALA A 1046 -22.31 9.55 -6.21
N ARG A 1047 -22.63 9.61 -7.52
CA ARG A 1047 -21.91 10.47 -8.48
C ARG A 1047 -22.36 11.93 -8.31
N ARG A 1048 -21.43 12.88 -8.47
CA ARG A 1048 -21.77 14.29 -8.77
C ARG A 1048 -21.82 14.49 -10.28
N GLU A 1049 -22.88 15.15 -10.75
CA GLU A 1049 -23.04 15.50 -12.16
C GLU A 1049 -22.17 16.72 -12.50
N LEU A 1050 -20.99 16.47 -13.05
CA LEU A 1050 -20.15 17.41 -13.80
C LEU A 1050 -19.25 16.57 -14.71
N GLY A 1051 -19.39 16.74 -16.03
CA GLY A 1051 -18.88 15.79 -17.02
C GLY A 1051 -17.36 15.90 -17.28
N GLU A 1052 -16.62 14.91 -16.82
CA GLU A 1052 -15.24 14.57 -17.22
C GLU A 1052 -15.01 13.08 -16.87
N PRO A 1053 -14.42 12.23 -17.73
CA PRO A 1053 -14.28 10.78 -17.50
C PRO A 1053 -13.11 10.43 -16.53
N VAL A 1054 -13.04 11.10 -15.38
CA VAL A 1054 -12.01 10.86 -14.36
C VAL A 1054 -12.42 9.71 -13.44
N MET A 1055 -11.63 8.63 -13.46
CA MET A 1055 -11.72 7.51 -12.51
C MET A 1055 -11.73 8.03 -11.06
N ASP A 1056 -12.80 7.77 -10.32
CA ASP A 1056 -13.10 8.49 -9.08
C ASP A 1056 -12.03 8.26 -8.00
N LYS A 1057 -11.31 9.34 -7.68
CA LYS A 1057 -10.22 9.36 -6.70
C LYS A 1057 -10.71 9.14 -5.25
N SER A 1058 -12.01 9.20 -4.98
CA SER A 1058 -12.60 8.82 -3.70
C SER A 1058 -12.79 7.30 -3.61
N LEU A 1059 -13.53 6.70 -4.56
CA LEU A 1059 -13.74 5.25 -4.68
C LEU A 1059 -12.41 4.47 -4.73
N ALA A 1060 -11.47 4.93 -5.57
CA ALA A 1060 -10.15 4.31 -5.69
C ALA A 1060 -9.30 4.40 -4.41
N ARG A 1061 -9.58 5.36 -3.52
CA ARG A 1061 -9.00 5.42 -2.17
C ARG A 1061 -9.75 4.52 -1.20
N GLU A 1062 -11.07 4.58 -1.17
CA GLU A 1062 -11.91 3.81 -0.24
C GLU A 1062 -11.62 2.31 -0.37
N VAL A 1063 -11.56 1.77 -1.60
CA VAL A 1063 -11.27 0.34 -1.82
C VAL A 1063 -9.79 -0.04 -1.58
N ARG A 1064 -8.83 0.86 -1.86
CA ARG A 1064 -7.40 0.61 -1.56
C ARG A 1064 -7.08 0.71 -0.07
N THR A 1065 -7.77 1.59 0.63
CA THR A 1065 -7.69 1.77 2.08
C THR A 1065 -8.31 0.57 2.77
N LEU A 1066 -9.60 0.30 2.51
CA LEU A 1066 -10.38 -0.70 3.25
C LEU A 1066 -9.88 -2.15 3.06
N GLY A 1067 -9.23 -2.47 1.92
CA GLY A 1067 -8.68 -3.80 1.68
C GLY A 1067 -7.45 -4.16 2.53
N SER A 1068 -6.71 -3.17 3.03
CA SER A 1068 -5.49 -3.38 3.84
C SER A 1068 -5.69 -3.07 5.34
N VAL A 1069 -6.92 -2.77 5.78
CA VAL A 1069 -7.29 -2.58 7.19
C VAL A 1069 -7.71 -3.91 7.83
N ARG A 1070 -7.36 -4.16 9.09
CA ARG A 1070 -7.79 -5.38 9.81
C ARG A 1070 -8.15 -5.18 11.28
N HIS A 1071 -8.97 -4.16 11.60
CA HIS A 1071 -9.40 -3.88 12.99
C HIS A 1071 -10.74 -4.48 13.37
N ARG A 1072 -10.79 -5.08 14.58
CA ARG A 1072 -12.01 -5.56 15.26
C ARG A 1072 -13.13 -4.53 15.51
N HIS A 1073 -12.89 -3.27 15.12
CA HIS A 1073 -13.73 -2.09 15.38
C HIS A 1073 -13.85 -1.21 14.12
N LEU A 1074 -13.56 -1.79 12.95
CA LEU A 1074 -13.76 -1.19 11.64
C LEU A 1074 -14.47 -2.23 10.77
N VAL A 1075 -15.55 -1.82 10.12
CA VAL A 1075 -16.42 -2.73 9.37
C VAL A 1075 -15.65 -3.34 8.19
N LYS A 1076 -15.65 -4.67 8.09
CA LYS A 1076 -14.93 -5.37 7.01
C LYS A 1076 -15.57 -5.07 5.67
N LEU A 1077 -14.81 -4.45 4.76
CA LEU A 1077 -15.18 -4.41 3.34
C LEU A 1077 -15.00 -5.83 2.80
N LEU A 1078 -16.11 -6.49 2.48
CA LEU A 1078 -16.10 -7.84 1.93
C LEU A 1078 -15.68 -7.82 0.46
N GLY A 1079 -16.16 -6.84 -0.30
CA GLY A 1079 -15.89 -6.76 -1.73
C GLY A 1079 -16.47 -5.54 -2.43
N LEU A 1080 -16.42 -5.56 -3.76
CA LEU A 1080 -17.04 -4.55 -4.63
C LEU A 1080 -17.81 -5.24 -5.75
N CYS A 1081 -18.76 -4.53 -6.33
CA CYS A 1081 -19.54 -4.95 -7.48
C CYS A 1081 -19.69 -3.78 -8.45
N SER A 1082 -19.65 -4.02 -9.77
CA SER A 1082 -19.97 -3.00 -10.78
C SER A 1082 -20.96 -3.57 -11.80
N GLY A 1083 -21.86 -2.72 -12.29
CA GLY A 1083 -22.82 -3.09 -13.33
C GLY A 1083 -23.32 -1.89 -14.11
N GLY A 1084 -23.71 -2.12 -15.37
CA GLY A 1084 -24.31 -1.12 -16.24
C GLY A 1084 -25.82 -1.29 -16.32
N GLY A 1085 -26.57 -0.23 -16.05
CA GLY A 1085 -27.88 -0.06 -16.68
C GLY A 1085 -27.68 0.32 -18.15
N GLY A 1086 -28.62 -0.04 -19.04
CA GLY A 1086 -28.52 0.27 -20.46
C GLY A 1086 -28.48 1.78 -20.72
N GLY A 1087 -27.27 2.35 -20.88
CA GLY A 1087 -27.07 3.79 -21.03
C GLY A 1087 -25.73 4.31 -20.48
N SER A 1088 -24.62 3.95 -21.12
CA SER A 1088 -23.28 4.59 -21.03
C SER A 1088 -22.64 4.81 -19.64
N THR A 1089 -23.22 4.33 -18.53
CA THR A 1089 -22.73 4.62 -17.18
C THR A 1089 -22.68 3.38 -16.28
N THR A 1090 -21.47 2.99 -15.90
CA THR A 1090 -21.21 1.92 -14.91
C THR A 1090 -21.45 2.43 -13.49
N THR A 1091 -22.29 1.74 -12.73
CA THR A 1091 -22.50 2.00 -11.31
C THR A 1091 -21.68 1.02 -10.48
N THR A 1092 -20.95 1.51 -9.47
CA THR A 1092 -20.20 0.68 -8.52
C THR A 1092 -20.90 0.66 -7.17
N LEU A 1093 -20.96 -0.54 -6.58
CA LEU A 1093 -21.44 -0.82 -5.23
C LEU A 1093 -20.26 -1.33 -4.39
N LEU A 1094 -20.21 -0.93 -3.13
CA LEU A 1094 -19.30 -1.48 -2.12
C LEU A 1094 -20.09 -2.39 -1.18
N VAL A 1095 -19.54 -3.56 -0.85
CA VAL A 1095 -20.25 -4.57 -0.05
C VAL A 1095 -19.50 -4.82 1.25
N TYR A 1096 -20.21 -4.65 2.35
CA TYR A 1096 -19.70 -4.73 3.73
C TYR A 1096 -20.45 -5.79 4.51
N GLU A 1097 -19.81 -6.23 5.60
CA GLU A 1097 -20.44 -7.04 6.65
C GLU A 1097 -21.69 -6.32 7.21
N PHE A 1098 -22.80 -7.04 7.36
CA PHE A 1098 -24.03 -6.49 7.92
C PHE A 1098 -24.02 -6.56 9.45
N MET A 1099 -24.31 -5.43 10.09
CA MET A 1099 -24.28 -5.26 11.53
C MET A 1099 -25.72 -5.30 12.07
N GLU A 1100 -26.09 -6.41 12.71
CA GLU A 1100 -27.50 -6.73 13.03
C GLU A 1100 -28.18 -5.74 13.98
N ASN A 1101 -27.44 -5.05 14.86
CA ASN A 1101 -28.02 -4.09 15.77
C ASN A 1101 -28.16 -2.69 15.15
N GLY A 1102 -27.73 -2.48 13.90
CA GLY A 1102 -27.80 -1.19 13.22
C GLY A 1102 -26.76 -0.19 13.75
N SER A 1103 -27.09 1.11 13.73
CA SER A 1103 -26.18 2.17 14.16
C SER A 1103 -26.43 2.67 15.59
N VAL A 1104 -25.41 3.25 16.23
CA VAL A 1104 -25.57 3.96 17.51
C VAL A 1104 -26.61 5.07 17.40
N TRP A 1105 -26.76 5.71 16.23
CA TRP A 1105 -27.81 6.69 16.00
C TRP A 1105 -29.21 6.09 16.14
N ASP A 1106 -29.43 4.86 15.68
CA ASP A 1106 -30.73 4.18 15.80
C ASP A 1106 -31.12 3.95 17.26
N TRP A 1107 -30.17 3.49 18.08
CA TRP A 1107 -30.37 3.25 19.52
C TRP A 1107 -30.48 4.54 20.36
N LEU A 1108 -30.10 5.68 19.81
CA LEU A 1108 -30.20 6.99 20.48
C LEU A 1108 -31.41 7.82 20.03
N HIS A 1109 -31.97 7.58 18.83
CA HIS A 1109 -32.96 8.48 18.22
C HIS A 1109 -34.23 7.82 17.66
N ARG A 1110 -34.32 6.48 17.51
CA ARG A 1110 -35.57 5.87 16.99
C ARG A 1110 -36.73 6.00 18.00
N PRO A 1111 -37.94 6.40 17.58
CA PRO A 1111 -39.13 6.37 18.44
C PRO A 1111 -39.47 4.94 18.89
N VAL A 1112 -39.93 4.80 20.14
CA VAL A 1112 -40.28 3.51 20.74
C VAL A 1112 -41.57 2.95 20.13
N VAL A 1113 -41.44 2.08 19.13
CA VAL A 1113 -42.57 1.33 18.56
C VAL A 1113 -42.80 0.05 19.38
N SER A 1114 -43.96 -0.01 20.03
CA SER A 1114 -44.41 -1.06 20.97
C SER A 1114 -43.80 -1.04 22.38
N ARG A 1115 -44.58 -1.53 23.36
CA ARG A 1115 -44.32 -1.41 24.81
C ARG A 1115 -43.54 -2.58 25.44
N LYS A 1116 -42.89 -3.45 24.65
CA LYS A 1116 -42.18 -4.63 25.17
C LYS A 1116 -40.67 -4.49 24.95
N THR A 1117 -39.93 -4.56 26.06
CA THR A 1117 -38.47 -4.32 26.18
C THR A 1117 -38.00 -2.94 25.72
N LYS A 1118 -37.61 -2.10 26.67
CA LYS A 1118 -36.85 -0.86 26.43
C LYS A 1118 -35.44 -1.24 25.97
N ARG A 1119 -35.10 -1.05 24.70
CA ARG A 1119 -33.73 -1.20 24.18
C ARG A 1119 -33.01 0.15 24.22
N GLU A 1120 -32.47 0.49 25.38
CA GLU A 1120 -31.63 1.67 25.58
C GLU A 1120 -30.19 1.24 25.88
N LEU A 1121 -29.20 1.76 25.15
CA LEU A 1121 -27.79 1.57 25.48
C LEU A 1121 -27.51 2.20 26.86
N CYS A 1122 -27.05 1.41 27.83
CA CYS A 1122 -26.67 1.92 29.14
C CYS A 1122 -25.32 2.66 29.08
N TRP A 1123 -24.91 3.33 30.16
CA TRP A 1123 -23.63 4.07 30.15
C TRP A 1123 -22.42 3.17 29.94
N GLU A 1124 -22.46 1.92 30.43
CA GLU A 1124 -21.39 0.95 30.21
C GLU A 1124 -21.30 0.53 28.73
N ASP A 1125 -22.43 0.31 28.06
CA ASP A 1125 -22.46 0.02 26.61
C ASP A 1125 -21.90 1.19 25.80
N ARG A 1126 -22.36 2.41 26.09
CA ARG A 1126 -21.88 3.64 25.43
C ARG A 1126 -20.38 3.85 25.63
N LEU A 1127 -19.86 3.56 26.83
CA LEU A 1127 -18.43 3.63 27.13
C LEU A 1127 -17.63 2.56 26.38
N ARG A 1128 -18.13 1.33 26.28
CA ARG A 1128 -17.52 0.25 25.48
C ARG A 1128 -17.49 0.61 23.99
N VAL A 1129 -18.56 1.19 23.46
CA VAL A 1129 -18.65 1.70 22.08
C VAL A 1129 -17.64 2.84 21.85
N ALA A 1130 -17.60 3.84 22.73
CA ALA A 1130 -16.66 4.96 22.61
C ALA A 1130 -15.20 4.52 22.69
N LEU A 1131 -14.87 3.59 23.60
CA LEU A 1131 -13.52 3.01 23.72
C LEU A 1131 -13.15 2.16 22.49
N GLY A 1132 -14.10 1.43 21.92
CA GLY A 1132 -13.89 0.68 20.69
C GLY A 1132 -13.62 1.59 19.49
N LEU A 1133 -14.37 2.69 19.41
CA LEU A 1133 -14.17 3.75 18.42
C LEU A 1133 -12.78 4.41 18.56
N ALA A 1134 -12.42 4.79 19.79
CA ALA A 1134 -11.12 5.38 20.08
C ALA A 1134 -9.96 4.48 19.62
N LYS A 1135 -10.01 3.18 19.94
CA LYS A 1135 -9.00 2.19 19.50
C LYS A 1135 -8.95 2.05 17.98
N GLY A 1136 -10.11 1.93 17.32
CA GLY A 1136 -10.17 1.84 15.86
C GLY A 1136 -9.63 3.09 15.15
N VAL A 1137 -9.79 4.27 15.75
CA VAL A 1137 -9.28 5.56 15.22
C VAL A 1137 -7.79 5.76 15.53
N GLU A 1138 -7.35 5.47 16.77
CA GLU A 1138 -5.95 5.48 17.19
C GLU A 1138 -5.11 4.64 16.22
N TYR A 1139 -5.55 3.41 16.00
CA TYR A 1139 -4.99 2.48 15.05
C TYR A 1139 -4.87 3.05 13.61
N LEU A 1140 -5.95 3.61 13.06
CA LEU A 1140 -5.96 4.23 11.72
C LEU A 1140 -5.00 5.42 11.60
N HIS A 1141 -4.83 6.15 12.70
CA HIS A 1141 -4.07 7.40 12.76
C HIS A 1141 -2.58 7.17 13.07
N HIS A 1142 -2.24 6.20 13.91
CA HIS A 1142 -0.89 6.05 14.46
C HIS A 1142 -0.17 4.80 13.96
N ASP A 1143 -0.84 3.66 13.86
CA ASP A 1143 -0.16 2.41 13.46
C ASP A 1143 -0.09 2.23 11.95
N CYS A 1144 -1.06 2.78 11.21
CA CYS A 1144 -1.16 2.69 9.75
C CYS A 1144 -0.08 3.51 9.01
N VAL A 1145 0.54 2.89 8.00
CA VAL A 1145 1.63 3.48 7.21
C VAL A 1145 1.37 3.23 5.72
N PRO A 1146 0.72 4.15 5.00
CA PRO A 1146 0.44 5.54 5.40
C PRO A 1146 -0.72 5.68 6.40
N ARG A 1147 -0.65 6.74 7.22
CA ARG A 1147 -1.72 7.21 8.11
C ARG A 1147 -3.01 7.41 7.32
N ILE A 1148 -4.13 6.92 7.84
CA ILE A 1148 -5.45 7.02 7.20
C ILE A 1148 -6.41 7.72 8.14
N ILE A 1149 -7.00 8.82 7.66
CA ILE A 1149 -7.81 9.73 8.47
C ILE A 1149 -9.28 9.53 8.06
N HIS A 1150 -10.11 9.02 8.97
CA HIS A 1150 -11.47 8.56 8.64
C HIS A 1150 -12.41 9.71 8.21
N ARG A 1151 -12.29 10.91 8.81
CA ARG A 1151 -13.01 12.16 8.46
C ARG A 1151 -14.55 12.17 8.48
N ASP A 1152 -15.22 11.04 8.75
CA ASP A 1152 -16.68 10.93 8.82
C ASP A 1152 -17.09 10.02 10.00
N ILE A 1153 -16.70 10.44 11.21
CA ILE A 1153 -17.03 9.74 12.46
C ILE A 1153 -18.27 10.40 13.06
N LYS A 1154 -19.41 9.72 12.97
CA LYS A 1154 -20.72 10.15 13.48
C LYS A 1154 -21.53 8.96 13.95
N SER A 1155 -22.49 9.15 14.85
CA SER A 1155 -23.25 8.05 15.47
C SER A 1155 -24.01 7.16 14.47
N SER A 1156 -24.36 7.65 13.28
CA SER A 1156 -24.98 6.85 12.21
C SER A 1156 -23.99 6.02 11.38
N ASN A 1157 -22.68 6.30 11.50
CA ASN A 1157 -21.60 5.49 10.93
C ASN A 1157 -21.01 4.49 11.94
N VAL A 1158 -21.33 4.61 13.24
CA VAL A 1158 -20.90 3.64 14.26
C VAL A 1158 -21.94 2.51 14.32
N LEU A 1159 -21.55 1.31 13.88
CA LEU A 1159 -22.43 0.15 13.81
C LEU A 1159 -22.21 -0.81 15.00
N LEU A 1160 -23.23 -1.61 15.32
CA LEU A 1160 -23.38 -2.45 16.53
C LEU A 1160 -23.87 -3.87 16.23
#